data_AF-A0A969XW98-F1
#
_entry.id   AF-A0A969XW98-F1
#
_cell.length_a   1.000
_cell.length_b   1.000
_cell.length_c   1.000
_cell.angle_alpha   90.00
_cell.angle_beta   90.00
_cell.angle_gamma   90.00
#
_symmetry.space_group_name_H-M   'P 1'
#
loop_
_entity.id
_entity.type
_entity.pdbx_description
1 polymer ?
#
loop_
_entity_poly.entity_id
_entity_poly.type
_entity_poly.pdbx_seq_one_letter_code
_entity_poly.pdbx_strand_id
1 'polypeptide(L)'
;IDQRGRLAAERDKVTARIAELELQQQQLTQSLETVAAAIAERTSDLEEAKAAAADLAVQEHDLDERIGQARQRYSRLAGRRSTLEEMQRRGEGLAESVKRVMKAREAGKLPFLRGMLADFVHADYADAAVVAAALADTEQSILVERLADLNEGRGLLETVLDRRGIKLLCLDQIRAIDDIDPASLPAPARRLTDMVRLDEAYAEPLRRLLGRTVVVDDLAAAGIVAAGLPAGWRVVTRDGAVVEGDGHARLGTGGTAGLIARDSELTQLAGELATLETQIEDLTGRRRIAADQRKALDEVQQQARTALYEANARRVDLQSQSARLGEQLNERRQQGPVLAREIEAIARDVADLDARQQAARKQIDELEAAAAGRQEEIERLGAEVGEHAARQEHLTAELTEHRVQHAGAIEKRTSLAESMAAARRSIEHMRRERDEVGQQVATGRERIASAAEGIAAARRQIETLFARKEELDLALRDAIESRAGLDERMGQIRQALADSRKAAEEAAEQINRLRVETGETDVRIEELLRHASDELGVDLTAACADYQHDDQRDWDAVAAEIQQLRGKIERLGNVNLDAITEQEELEQRETFLAAQMRDIEDSRKQLAELIDKINSTSRERFIETFTAVREQFQSIFRKLFGGGRADIILTDPDDVLESGIDIIARPPGKELRSITLLSGGEKTMTTVALVFSIFRTKPSPFCMLDEVDAALDEANNERFNQIVEEFLDQSQFIIITHSKRTMVIGDVLYGVTMQEAGVSRRVSVRFDQAAAMVDQDADRATEADSAPVAAAGD
;
A
#
# COMPACT_ATOMS: atom_id res chain seq x y z
N ILE A 1 -0.17 -1.17 -109.44
CA ILE A 1 -0.11 -2.44 -108.70
C ILE A 1 0.68 -2.31 -107.39
N ASP A 2 1.83 -1.61 -107.37
CA ASP A 2 2.70 -1.47 -106.17
C ASP A 2 2.02 -0.80 -104.95
N GLN A 3 1.24 0.27 -105.15
CA GLN A 3 0.60 1.02 -104.03
C GLN A 3 -0.53 0.25 -103.31
N ARG A 4 -1.32 -0.56 -104.04
CA ARG A 4 -2.39 -1.40 -103.45
C ARG A 4 -1.81 -2.51 -102.56
N GLY A 5 -0.69 -3.09 -102.98
CA GLY A 5 0.01 -4.11 -102.19
C GLY A 5 0.57 -3.56 -100.88
N ARG A 6 1.11 -2.33 -100.91
CA ARG A 6 1.64 -1.66 -99.71
C ARG A 6 0.55 -1.36 -98.68
N LEU A 7 -0.59 -0.79 -99.10
CA LEU A 7 -1.70 -0.48 -98.20
C LEU A 7 -2.38 -1.74 -97.64
N ALA A 8 -2.49 -2.81 -98.44
CA ALA A 8 -2.99 -4.10 -97.95
C ALA A 8 -2.08 -4.71 -96.87
N ALA A 9 -0.76 -4.66 -97.08
CA ALA A 9 0.21 -5.10 -96.08
C ALA A 9 0.18 -4.23 -94.80
N GLU A 10 -0.11 -2.94 -94.93
CA GLU A 10 -0.24 -2.02 -93.79
C GLU A 10 -1.52 -2.28 -92.99
N ARG A 11 -2.65 -2.54 -93.66
CA ARG A 11 -3.89 -3.02 -93.01
C ARG A 11 -3.64 -4.30 -92.22
N ASP A 12 -2.98 -5.28 -92.83
CA ASP A 12 -2.71 -6.57 -92.20
C ASP A 12 -1.82 -6.42 -90.96
N LYS A 13 -0.83 -5.52 -90.99
CA LYS A 13 -0.01 -5.12 -89.82
C LYS A 13 -0.85 -4.46 -88.71
N VAL A 14 -1.79 -3.58 -89.05
CA VAL A 14 -2.68 -2.95 -88.06
C VAL A 14 -3.58 -3.98 -87.40
N THR A 15 -4.17 -4.91 -88.15
CA THR A 15 -4.97 -6.02 -87.59
C THR A 15 -4.15 -6.95 -86.70
N ALA A 16 -2.93 -7.30 -87.09
CA ALA A 16 -2.04 -8.12 -86.25
C ALA A 16 -1.70 -7.40 -84.94
N ARG A 17 -1.45 -6.08 -84.98
CA ARG A 17 -1.15 -5.28 -83.78
C ARG A 17 -2.38 -5.13 -82.86
N ILE A 18 -3.59 -5.03 -83.40
CA ILE A 18 -4.82 -5.02 -82.59
C ILE A 18 -4.96 -6.34 -81.82
N ALA A 19 -4.77 -7.48 -82.48
CA ALA A 19 -4.85 -8.79 -81.82
C ALA A 19 -3.80 -8.96 -80.70
N GLU A 20 -2.58 -8.43 -80.90
CA GLU A 20 -1.52 -8.44 -79.88
C GLU A 20 -1.90 -7.57 -78.66
N LEU A 21 -2.44 -6.38 -78.88
CA LEU A 21 -2.87 -5.47 -77.80
C LEU A 21 -4.10 -6.02 -77.05
N GLU A 22 -5.02 -6.70 -77.73
CA GLU A 22 -6.17 -7.38 -77.11
C GLU A 22 -5.73 -8.51 -76.18
N LEU A 23 -4.72 -9.29 -76.58
CA LEU A 23 -4.14 -10.33 -75.73
C LEU A 23 -3.48 -9.74 -74.48
N GLN A 24 -2.72 -8.64 -74.63
CA GLN A 24 -2.11 -7.93 -73.51
C GLN A 24 -3.17 -7.35 -72.56
N GLN A 25 -4.27 -6.80 -73.11
CA GLN A 25 -5.38 -6.30 -72.31
C GLN A 25 -6.06 -7.41 -71.51
N GLN A 26 -6.26 -8.60 -72.10
CA GLN A 26 -6.81 -9.75 -71.38
C GLN A 26 -5.89 -10.21 -70.23
N GLN A 27 -4.57 -10.28 -70.46
CA GLN A 27 -3.60 -10.63 -69.41
C GLN A 27 -3.59 -9.61 -68.26
N LEU A 28 -3.70 -8.32 -68.56
CA LEU A 28 -3.81 -7.25 -67.56
C LEU A 28 -5.13 -7.28 -66.80
N THR A 29 -6.23 -7.64 -67.46
CA THR A 29 -7.54 -7.80 -66.80
C THR A 29 -7.50 -8.97 -65.80
N GLN A 30 -6.90 -10.09 -66.20
CA GLN A 30 -6.74 -11.25 -65.33
C GLN A 30 -5.81 -10.95 -64.14
N SER A 31 -4.72 -10.19 -64.34
CA SER A 31 -3.85 -9.78 -63.23
C SER A 31 -4.56 -8.81 -62.28
N LEU A 32 -5.40 -7.89 -62.78
CA LEU A 32 -6.24 -7.02 -61.95
C LEU A 32 -7.23 -7.81 -61.10
N GLU A 33 -7.86 -8.86 -61.64
CA GLU A 33 -8.74 -9.75 -60.88
C GLU A 33 -7.99 -10.49 -59.77
N THR A 34 -6.78 -11.01 -60.05
CA THR A 34 -5.97 -11.68 -59.02
C THR A 34 -5.54 -10.74 -57.90
N VAL A 35 -5.16 -9.49 -58.22
CA VAL A 35 -4.80 -8.49 -57.21
C VAL A 35 -6.03 -8.03 -56.42
N ALA A 36 -7.20 -7.92 -57.07
CA ALA A 36 -8.45 -7.59 -56.37
C ALA A 36 -8.86 -8.68 -55.36
N ALA A 37 -8.72 -9.96 -55.73
CA ALA A 37 -8.95 -11.08 -54.81
C ALA A 37 -7.98 -11.06 -53.62
N ALA A 38 -6.69 -10.82 -53.88
CA ALA A 38 -5.69 -10.69 -52.82
C ALA A 38 -5.94 -9.50 -51.88
N ILE A 39 -6.44 -8.37 -52.40
CA ILE A 39 -6.85 -7.23 -51.57
C ILE A 39 -8.02 -7.62 -50.67
N ALA A 40 -9.03 -8.31 -51.21
CA ALA A 40 -10.21 -8.74 -50.45
C ALA A 40 -9.87 -9.69 -49.30
N GLU A 41 -9.02 -10.69 -49.57
CA GLU A 41 -8.49 -11.62 -48.56
C GLU A 41 -7.74 -10.88 -47.46
N ARG A 42 -6.79 -10.00 -47.83
CA ARG A 42 -5.99 -9.23 -46.87
C ARG A 42 -6.80 -8.22 -46.07
N THR A 43 -7.87 -7.66 -46.62
CA THR A 43 -8.83 -6.87 -45.83
C THR A 43 -9.54 -7.72 -44.79
N SER A 44 -9.93 -8.96 -45.12
CA SER A 44 -10.58 -9.87 -44.18
C SER A 44 -9.65 -10.21 -43.02
N ASP A 45 -8.41 -10.63 -43.33
CA ASP A 45 -7.39 -10.93 -42.32
C ASP A 45 -7.15 -9.75 -41.36
N LEU A 46 -7.13 -8.52 -41.91
CA LEU A 46 -6.93 -7.31 -41.13
C LEU A 46 -8.11 -7.01 -40.19
N GLU A 47 -9.35 -7.22 -40.63
CA GLU A 47 -10.53 -7.04 -39.78
C GLU A 47 -10.63 -8.11 -38.70
N GLU A 48 -10.30 -9.38 -39.01
CA GLU A 48 -10.22 -10.44 -38.00
C GLU A 48 -9.14 -10.16 -36.95
N ALA A 49 -7.95 -9.72 -37.37
CA ALA A 49 -6.88 -9.32 -36.47
C ALA A 49 -7.25 -8.08 -35.61
N LYS A 50 -8.05 -7.15 -36.14
CA LYS A 50 -8.58 -6.01 -35.36
C LYS A 50 -9.59 -6.46 -34.32
N ALA A 51 -10.52 -7.34 -34.68
CA ALA A 51 -11.51 -7.86 -33.74
C ALA A 51 -10.83 -8.62 -32.59
N ALA A 52 -9.89 -9.51 -32.89
CA ALA A 52 -9.14 -10.25 -31.87
C ALA A 52 -8.30 -9.33 -30.96
N ALA A 53 -7.71 -8.26 -31.50
CA ALA A 53 -6.99 -7.27 -30.70
C ALA A 53 -7.92 -6.47 -29.78
N ALA A 54 -9.13 -6.14 -30.24
CA ALA A 54 -10.13 -5.46 -29.43
C ALA A 54 -10.62 -6.33 -28.27
N ASP A 55 -10.88 -7.62 -28.52
CA ASP A 55 -11.26 -8.58 -27.48
C ASP A 55 -10.17 -8.72 -26.41
N LEU A 56 -8.90 -8.82 -26.82
CA LEU A 56 -7.76 -8.84 -25.89
C LEU A 56 -7.62 -7.54 -25.09
N ALA A 57 -7.92 -6.37 -25.69
CA ALA A 57 -7.90 -5.11 -24.98
C ALA A 57 -8.98 -5.05 -23.89
N VAL A 58 -10.18 -5.59 -24.16
CA VAL A 58 -11.24 -5.72 -23.15
C VAL A 58 -10.83 -6.67 -22.03
N GLN A 59 -10.18 -7.80 -22.37
CA GLN A 59 -9.65 -8.74 -21.37
C GLN A 59 -8.53 -8.14 -20.51
N GLU A 60 -7.60 -7.37 -21.11
CA GLU A 60 -6.58 -6.63 -20.37
C GLU A 60 -7.20 -5.67 -19.36
N HIS A 61 -8.26 -4.96 -19.76
CA HIS A 61 -8.96 -4.02 -18.89
C HIS A 61 -9.63 -4.72 -17.70
N ASP A 62 -10.37 -5.82 -17.92
CA ASP A 62 -10.97 -6.63 -16.85
C ASP A 62 -9.90 -7.16 -15.88
N LEU A 63 -8.77 -7.63 -16.42
CA LEU A 63 -7.67 -8.12 -15.60
C LEU A 63 -7.02 -7.00 -14.77
N ASP A 64 -6.82 -5.81 -15.32
CA ASP A 64 -6.29 -4.67 -14.57
C ASP A 64 -7.26 -4.19 -13.46
N GLU A 65 -8.57 -4.18 -13.71
CA GLU A 65 -9.57 -3.88 -12.67
C GLU A 65 -9.52 -4.91 -11.53
N ARG A 66 -9.47 -6.20 -11.86
CA ARG A 66 -9.39 -7.29 -10.87
C ARG A 66 -8.07 -7.25 -10.08
N ILE A 67 -6.96 -6.95 -10.73
CA ILE A 67 -5.66 -6.71 -10.06
C ILE A 67 -5.76 -5.52 -9.12
N GLY A 68 -6.39 -4.42 -9.56
CA GLY A 68 -6.62 -3.22 -8.74
C GLY A 68 -7.41 -3.55 -7.47
N GLN A 69 -8.54 -4.25 -7.60
CA GLN A 69 -9.37 -4.68 -6.47
C GLN A 69 -8.61 -5.60 -5.51
N ALA A 70 -7.86 -6.59 -6.03
CA ALA A 70 -7.07 -7.50 -5.22
C ALA A 70 -5.96 -6.78 -4.45
N ARG A 71 -5.24 -5.84 -5.10
CA ARG A 71 -4.21 -5.01 -4.46
C ARG A 71 -4.78 -4.08 -3.40
N GLN A 72 -5.95 -3.49 -3.62
CA GLN A 72 -6.60 -2.65 -2.62
C GLN A 72 -6.99 -3.46 -1.37
N ARG A 73 -7.53 -4.67 -1.55
CA ARG A 73 -7.81 -5.60 -0.45
C ARG A 73 -6.53 -6.00 0.28
N TYR A 74 -5.48 -6.36 -0.46
CA TYR A 74 -4.17 -6.69 0.11
C TYR A 74 -3.64 -5.54 0.98
N SER A 75 -3.62 -4.31 0.47
CA SER A 75 -3.14 -3.14 1.21
C SER A 75 -3.93 -2.89 2.50
N ARG A 76 -5.27 -3.04 2.45
CA ARG A 76 -6.13 -2.91 3.63
C ARG A 76 -5.81 -3.95 4.71
N LEU A 77 -5.71 -5.23 4.32
CA LEU A 77 -5.41 -6.32 5.26
C LEU A 77 -3.97 -6.26 5.76
N ALA A 78 -3.01 -5.87 4.91
CA ALA A 78 -1.62 -5.67 5.29
C ALA A 78 -1.46 -4.50 6.27
N GLY A 79 -2.20 -3.41 6.06
CA GLY A 79 -2.29 -2.31 7.02
C GLY A 79 -2.82 -2.76 8.37
N ARG A 80 -3.92 -3.52 8.39
CA ARG A 80 -4.47 -4.11 9.62
C ARG A 80 -3.47 -5.04 10.31
N ARG A 81 -2.83 -5.94 9.57
CA ARG A 81 -1.79 -6.83 10.11
C ARG A 81 -0.64 -6.03 10.72
N SER A 82 -0.14 -5.01 10.02
CA SER A 82 0.93 -4.14 10.53
C SER A 82 0.55 -3.45 11.83
N THR A 83 -0.67 -2.90 11.94
CA THR A 83 -1.15 -2.30 13.20
C THR A 83 -1.20 -3.33 14.33
N LEU A 84 -1.69 -4.54 14.05
CA LEU A 84 -1.74 -5.62 15.03
C LEU A 84 -0.37 -6.19 15.38
N GLU A 85 0.61 -6.19 14.48
CA GLU A 85 1.99 -6.54 14.82
C GLU A 85 2.65 -5.43 15.66
N GLU A 86 2.38 -4.17 15.36
CA GLU A 86 2.96 -3.04 16.06
C GLU A 86 2.48 -2.97 17.51
N MET A 87 1.19 -3.12 17.78
CA MET A 87 0.76 -3.14 19.19
C MET A 87 1.17 -4.43 19.93
N GLN A 88 1.46 -5.55 19.24
CA GLN A 88 2.05 -6.74 19.86
C GLN A 88 3.50 -6.47 20.26
N ARG A 89 4.29 -5.82 19.38
CA ARG A 89 5.67 -5.39 19.68
C ARG A 89 5.74 -4.35 20.81
N ARG A 90 4.77 -3.42 20.89
CA ARG A 90 4.66 -2.46 22.00
C ARG A 90 4.15 -3.11 23.30
N GLY A 91 3.69 -4.36 23.22
CA GLY A 91 3.07 -5.09 24.32
C GLY A 91 1.77 -4.44 24.81
N GLU A 92 1.03 -3.76 23.94
CA GLU A 92 -0.22 -3.09 24.30
C GLU A 92 -1.24 -4.12 24.82
N GLY A 93 -1.81 -3.88 26.01
CA GLY A 93 -2.67 -4.85 26.72
C GLY A 93 -1.95 -5.73 27.76
N LEU A 94 -0.62 -5.80 27.77
CA LEU A 94 0.16 -6.50 28.80
C LEU A 94 0.37 -5.65 30.05
N ALA A 95 0.25 -6.26 31.23
CA ALA A 95 0.63 -5.63 32.49
C ALA A 95 2.12 -5.23 32.50
N GLU A 96 2.46 -4.09 33.10
CA GLU A 96 3.84 -3.55 33.08
C GLU A 96 4.85 -4.51 33.73
N SER A 97 4.43 -5.28 34.74
CA SER A 97 5.23 -6.34 35.37
C SER A 97 5.54 -7.48 34.38
N VAL A 98 4.56 -7.93 33.60
CA VAL A 98 4.74 -8.98 32.58
C VAL A 98 5.68 -8.51 31.46
N LYS A 99 5.55 -7.26 30.99
CA LYS A 99 6.47 -6.69 29.98
C LYS A 99 7.93 -6.71 30.42
N ARG A 100 8.21 -6.34 31.68
CA ARG A 100 9.57 -6.34 32.24
C ARG A 100 10.15 -7.75 32.33
N VAL A 101 9.33 -8.72 32.77
CA VAL A 101 9.76 -10.12 32.88
C VAL A 101 10.03 -10.73 31.50
N MET A 102 9.18 -10.46 30.50
CA MET A 102 9.40 -10.95 29.12
C MET A 102 10.67 -10.36 28.49
N LYS A 103 10.93 -9.05 28.65
CA LYS A 103 12.20 -8.44 28.21
C LYS A 103 13.43 -9.04 28.91
N ALA A 104 13.34 -9.35 30.21
CA ALA A 104 14.42 -9.98 30.95
C ALA A 104 14.67 -11.43 30.51
N ARG A 105 13.61 -12.17 30.14
CA ARG A 105 13.68 -13.49 29.52
C ARG A 105 14.38 -13.43 28.15
N GLU A 106 13.98 -12.51 27.27
CA GLU A 106 14.62 -12.32 25.96
C GLU A 106 16.11 -11.97 26.08
N ALA A 107 16.49 -11.22 27.11
CA ALA A 107 17.88 -10.93 27.45
C ALA A 107 18.64 -12.10 28.11
N GLY A 108 18.01 -13.28 28.24
CA GLY A 108 18.63 -14.49 28.79
C GLY A 108 18.77 -14.55 30.31
N LYS A 109 18.18 -13.60 31.06
CA LYS A 109 18.34 -13.50 32.52
C LYS A 109 17.44 -14.45 33.32
N LEU A 110 16.38 -14.97 32.69
CA LEU A 110 15.35 -15.80 33.33
C LEU A 110 15.07 -17.07 32.48
N PRO A 111 16.04 -18.00 32.35
CA PRO A 111 15.92 -19.17 31.47
C PRO A 111 14.89 -20.21 31.91
N PHE A 112 14.49 -20.19 33.18
CA PHE A 112 13.48 -21.10 33.75
C PHE A 112 12.04 -20.70 33.36
N LEU A 113 11.83 -19.51 32.80
CA LEU A 113 10.52 -19.05 32.32
C LEU A 113 10.32 -19.45 30.85
N ARG A 114 9.23 -20.15 30.54
CA ARG A 114 8.97 -20.67 29.19
C ARG A 114 8.26 -19.66 28.27
N GLY A 115 7.33 -18.88 28.79
CA GLY A 115 6.56 -17.88 28.03
C GLY A 115 5.23 -17.57 28.71
N MET A 116 4.36 -16.80 28.08
CA MET A 116 3.00 -16.56 28.58
C MET A 116 2.09 -17.71 28.18
N LEU A 117 1.05 -17.99 28.97
CA LEU A 117 0.07 -19.03 28.66
C LEU A 117 -0.57 -18.83 27.27
N ALA A 118 -0.85 -17.58 26.89
CA ALA A 118 -1.37 -17.22 25.57
C ALA A 118 -0.46 -17.65 24.40
N ASP A 119 0.87 -17.79 24.61
CA ASP A 119 1.81 -18.17 23.55
C ASP A 119 1.69 -19.66 23.17
N PHE A 120 1.06 -20.50 24.01
CA PHE A 120 0.98 -21.96 23.85
C PHE A 120 -0.45 -22.47 23.60
N VAL A 121 -1.42 -21.57 23.47
CA VAL A 121 -2.84 -21.89 23.21
C VAL A 121 -3.27 -21.18 21.94
N HIS A 122 -3.51 -21.94 20.87
CA HIS A 122 -3.99 -21.42 19.60
C HIS A 122 -5.47 -21.78 19.39
N ALA A 123 -6.24 -20.85 18.84
CA ALA A 123 -7.65 -21.06 18.53
C ALA A 123 -7.92 -20.64 17.08
N ASP A 124 -8.95 -21.20 16.46
CA ASP A 124 -9.46 -20.66 15.20
C ASP A 124 -10.14 -19.31 15.48
N TYR A 125 -10.10 -18.37 14.53
CA TYR A 125 -10.58 -16.99 14.75
C TYR A 125 -12.03 -16.92 15.26
N ALA A 126 -12.90 -17.80 14.77
CA ALA A 126 -14.30 -17.89 15.18
C ALA A 126 -14.48 -18.23 16.67
N ASP A 127 -13.53 -18.97 17.24
CA ASP A 127 -13.57 -19.46 18.62
C ASP A 127 -12.64 -18.67 19.55
N ALA A 128 -11.75 -17.84 19.00
CA ALA A 128 -10.71 -17.14 19.75
C ALA A 128 -11.25 -16.16 20.79
N ALA A 129 -12.41 -15.54 20.55
CA ALA A 129 -13.08 -14.67 21.53
C ALA A 129 -13.56 -15.48 22.76
N VAL A 130 -14.09 -16.69 22.54
CA VAL A 130 -14.55 -17.59 23.60
C VAL A 130 -13.37 -18.14 24.41
N VAL A 131 -12.28 -18.50 23.72
CA VAL A 131 -11.04 -18.96 24.35
C VAL A 131 -10.37 -17.86 25.16
N ALA A 132 -10.36 -16.63 24.67
CA ALA A 132 -9.87 -15.47 25.41
C ALA A 132 -10.75 -15.18 26.64
N ALA A 133 -12.08 -15.26 26.53
CA ALA A 133 -12.99 -15.09 27.66
C ALA A 133 -12.79 -16.17 28.74
N ALA A 134 -12.56 -17.42 28.31
CA ALA A 134 -12.17 -18.49 29.22
C ALA A 134 -10.85 -18.13 29.92
N LEU A 135 -9.82 -17.74 29.19
CA LEU A 135 -8.49 -17.53 29.77
C LEU A 135 -8.27 -16.16 30.43
N ALA A 136 -9.20 -15.22 30.33
CA ALA A 136 -9.10 -13.79 30.68
C ALA A 136 -8.07 -13.43 31.76
N ASP A 137 -8.22 -13.95 32.99
CA ASP A 137 -7.35 -13.59 34.13
C ASP A 137 -6.00 -14.32 34.16
N THR A 138 -5.85 -15.33 33.31
CA THR A 138 -4.74 -16.28 33.26
C THR A 138 -3.96 -16.22 31.96
N GLU A 139 -4.45 -15.53 30.93
CA GLU A 139 -3.82 -15.43 29.60
C GLU A 139 -2.36 -14.89 29.67
N GLN A 140 -2.11 -13.96 30.60
CA GLN A 140 -0.80 -13.35 30.83
C GLN A 140 0.07 -14.11 31.85
N SER A 141 -0.40 -15.27 32.33
CA SER A 141 0.36 -16.06 33.33
C SER A 141 1.62 -16.62 32.69
N ILE A 142 2.74 -16.50 33.39
CA ILE A 142 4.02 -17.01 32.87
C ILE A 142 4.19 -18.47 33.29
N LEU A 143 4.49 -19.32 32.30
CA LEU A 143 4.69 -20.75 32.49
C LEU A 143 6.07 -21.08 33.05
N VAL A 144 6.08 -21.94 34.06
CA VAL A 144 7.27 -22.54 34.67
C VAL A 144 7.08 -24.06 34.69
N GLU A 145 8.10 -24.83 34.33
CA GLU A 145 7.99 -26.30 34.29
C GLU A 145 7.81 -26.90 35.68
N ARG A 146 8.62 -26.47 36.65
CA ARG A 146 8.61 -27.01 38.02
C ARG A 146 8.60 -25.91 39.06
N LEU A 147 7.87 -26.13 40.16
CA LEU A 147 7.85 -25.22 41.30
C LEU A 147 9.24 -25.04 41.94
N ALA A 148 10.09 -26.07 41.85
CA ALA A 148 11.47 -26.01 42.32
C ALA A 148 12.31 -24.96 41.57
N ASP A 149 12.16 -24.87 40.25
CA ASP A 149 12.90 -23.91 39.41
C ASP A 149 12.49 -22.46 39.72
N LEU A 150 11.22 -22.25 40.10
CA LEU A 150 10.74 -20.95 40.57
C LEU A 150 11.39 -20.54 41.90
N ASN A 151 11.53 -21.48 42.84
CA ASN A 151 12.15 -21.20 44.14
C ASN A 151 13.63 -20.82 44.00
N GLU A 152 14.36 -21.48 43.10
CA GLU A 152 15.76 -21.16 42.79
C GLU A 152 15.88 -19.81 42.07
N GLY A 153 14.96 -19.51 41.14
CA GLY A 153 14.94 -18.28 40.35
C GLY A 153 14.28 -17.07 41.03
N ARG A 154 13.73 -17.22 42.23
CA ARG A 154 12.88 -16.20 42.91
C ARG A 154 13.60 -14.87 43.12
N GLY A 155 14.86 -14.89 43.57
CA GLY A 155 15.62 -13.66 43.83
C GLY A 155 15.90 -12.84 42.57
N LEU A 156 16.15 -13.52 41.44
CA LEU A 156 16.29 -12.87 40.12
C LEU A 156 14.96 -12.27 39.66
N LEU A 157 13.86 -12.98 39.87
CA LEU A 157 12.53 -12.53 39.52
C LEU A 157 12.10 -11.30 40.35
N GLU A 158 12.33 -11.32 41.67
CA GLU A 158 12.03 -10.19 42.57
C GLU A 158 12.83 -8.93 42.20
N THR A 159 14.07 -9.09 41.73
CA THR A 159 14.91 -7.99 41.23
C THR A 159 14.32 -7.34 39.98
N VAL A 160 13.71 -8.12 39.08
CA VAL A 160 13.10 -7.63 37.84
C VAL A 160 11.72 -7.00 38.09
N LEU A 161 10.98 -7.52 39.07
CA LEU A 161 9.59 -7.14 39.34
C LEU A 161 9.43 -5.85 40.15
N ASP A 162 10.45 -5.44 40.91
CA ASP A 162 10.43 -4.20 41.69
C ASP A 162 9.19 -4.09 42.60
N ARG A 163 8.94 -5.16 43.37
CA ARG A 163 7.78 -5.33 44.28
C ARG A 163 6.39 -5.37 43.62
N ARG A 164 6.30 -5.60 42.30
CA ARG A 164 5.02 -5.77 41.59
C ARG A 164 4.60 -7.23 41.43
N GLY A 165 3.29 -7.47 41.44
CA GLY A 165 2.69 -8.80 41.31
C GLY A 165 2.69 -9.33 39.87
N ILE A 166 2.78 -10.65 39.74
CA ILE A 166 2.72 -11.44 38.51
C ILE A 166 2.05 -12.78 38.84
N LYS A 167 1.27 -13.32 37.90
CA LYS A 167 0.76 -14.68 37.96
C LYS A 167 1.72 -15.64 37.28
N LEU A 168 2.08 -16.71 37.98
CA LEU A 168 2.93 -17.79 37.48
C LEU A 168 2.12 -19.08 37.50
N LEU A 169 2.25 -19.89 36.47
CA LEU A 169 1.63 -21.20 36.39
C LEU A 169 2.72 -22.26 36.32
N CYS A 170 2.82 -23.07 37.37
CA CYS A 170 3.78 -24.19 37.47
C CYS A 170 3.13 -25.46 36.93
N LEU A 171 3.68 -26.00 35.84
CA LEU A 171 3.08 -27.12 35.09
C LEU A 171 3.05 -28.43 35.91
N ASP A 172 4.06 -28.66 36.75
CA ASP A 172 4.15 -29.81 37.67
C ASP A 172 3.07 -29.84 38.76
N GLN A 173 2.48 -28.70 39.10
CA GLN A 173 1.44 -28.59 40.12
C GLN A 173 0.01 -28.76 39.56
N ILE A 174 -0.15 -28.89 38.24
CA ILE A 174 -1.46 -29.08 37.60
C ILE A 174 -1.91 -30.53 37.83
N ARG A 175 -2.83 -30.70 38.79
CA ARG A 175 -3.40 -32.00 39.16
C ARG A 175 -4.20 -32.61 38.01
N ALA A 176 -4.12 -33.93 37.87
CA ALA A 176 -4.95 -34.70 36.94
C ALA A 176 -6.44 -34.49 37.24
N ILE A 177 -7.26 -34.49 36.19
CA ILE A 177 -8.72 -34.44 36.29
C ILE A 177 -9.24 -35.89 36.25
N ASP A 178 -10.23 -36.22 37.07
CA ASP A 178 -11.09 -37.39 36.85
C ASP A 178 -11.98 -37.09 35.63
N ASP A 179 -11.69 -37.73 34.50
CA ASP A 179 -12.34 -37.44 33.22
C ASP A 179 -13.85 -37.74 33.34
N ILE A 180 -14.68 -36.69 33.24
CA ILE A 180 -16.12 -36.87 33.01
C ILE A 180 -16.27 -37.42 31.60
N ASP A 181 -17.20 -38.33 31.33
CA ASP A 181 -17.42 -38.79 29.96
C ASP A 181 -18.02 -37.63 29.13
N PRO A 182 -17.45 -37.23 27.97
CA PRO A 182 -18.04 -36.22 27.10
C PRO A 182 -19.52 -36.48 26.74
N ALA A 183 -19.99 -37.74 26.77
CA ALA A 183 -21.40 -38.10 26.56
C ALA A 183 -22.35 -37.69 27.71
N SER A 184 -21.81 -37.31 28.88
CA SER A 184 -22.57 -36.90 30.06
C SER A 184 -22.77 -35.38 30.19
N LEU A 185 -22.22 -34.59 29.26
CA LEU A 185 -22.44 -33.15 29.19
C LEU A 185 -23.84 -32.85 28.62
N PRO A 186 -24.66 -32.01 29.27
CA PRO A 186 -25.96 -31.62 28.73
C PRO A 186 -25.80 -30.80 27.45
N ALA A 187 -26.46 -31.20 26.36
CA ALA A 187 -26.44 -30.44 25.10
C ALA A 187 -27.18 -29.08 25.27
N PRO A 188 -26.68 -27.97 24.70
CA PRO A 188 -25.57 -27.83 23.76
C PRO A 188 -24.26 -27.35 24.45
N ALA A 189 -23.56 -28.25 25.15
CA ALA A 189 -22.26 -27.98 25.77
C ALA A 189 -21.10 -28.62 24.97
N ARG A 190 -20.01 -27.88 24.75
CA ARG A 190 -18.75 -28.37 24.13
C ARG A 190 -17.58 -28.18 25.08
N ARG A 191 -16.55 -29.02 25.00
CA ARG A 191 -15.31 -28.80 25.78
C ARG A 191 -14.45 -27.75 25.11
N LEU A 192 -13.84 -26.88 25.92
CA LEU A 192 -12.90 -25.89 25.39
C LEU A 192 -11.67 -26.54 24.74
N THR A 193 -11.24 -27.71 25.23
CA THR A 193 -10.11 -28.48 24.68
C THR A 193 -10.32 -28.94 23.23
N ASP A 194 -11.58 -29.03 22.77
CA ASP A 194 -11.91 -29.44 21.41
C ASP A 194 -11.88 -28.24 20.43
N MET A 195 -11.80 -27.03 20.97
CA MET A 195 -11.82 -25.75 20.23
C MET A 195 -10.43 -25.07 20.19
N VAL A 196 -9.42 -25.67 20.82
CA VAL A 196 -8.05 -25.14 20.90
C VAL A 196 -7.01 -26.15 20.40
N ARG A 197 -5.96 -25.64 19.75
CA ARG A 197 -4.73 -26.37 19.44
C ARG A 197 -3.66 -25.97 20.45
N LEU A 198 -3.05 -26.96 21.08
CA LEU A 198 -2.06 -26.77 22.14
C LEU A 198 -0.68 -27.17 21.65
N ASP A 199 0.35 -26.43 22.05
CA ASP A 199 1.74 -26.77 21.73
C ASP A 199 2.12 -28.14 22.30
N GLU A 200 2.77 -28.97 21.48
CA GLU A 200 3.05 -30.38 21.75
C GLU A 200 3.92 -30.57 22.98
N ALA A 201 4.82 -29.62 23.25
CA ALA A 201 5.71 -29.63 24.41
C ALA A 201 4.99 -29.56 25.77
N TYR A 202 3.81 -28.91 25.81
CA TYR A 202 3.06 -28.66 27.04
C TYR A 202 1.59 -29.10 26.94
N ALA A 203 1.24 -29.86 25.90
CA ALA A 203 -0.13 -30.23 25.59
C ALA A 203 -0.83 -30.97 26.74
N GLU A 204 -0.15 -31.89 27.43
CA GLU A 204 -0.76 -32.67 28.51
C GLU A 204 -1.11 -31.80 29.75
N PRO A 205 -0.18 -31.03 30.34
CA PRO A 205 -0.52 -30.06 31.40
C PRO A 205 -1.59 -29.04 31.00
N LEU A 206 -1.56 -28.54 29.77
CA LEU A 206 -2.52 -27.54 29.28
C LEU A 206 -3.90 -28.13 29.01
N ARG A 207 -4.00 -29.38 28.52
CA ARG A 207 -5.27 -30.12 28.43
C ARG A 207 -5.89 -30.31 29.81
N ARG A 208 -5.08 -30.57 30.85
CA ARG A 208 -5.55 -30.68 32.24
C ARG A 208 -6.01 -29.35 32.82
N LEU A 209 -5.44 -28.23 32.38
CA LEU A 209 -5.89 -26.90 32.81
C LEU A 209 -7.24 -26.54 32.15
N LEU A 210 -7.32 -26.72 30.84
CA LEU A 210 -8.48 -26.30 30.04
C LEU A 210 -9.64 -27.31 30.06
N GLY A 211 -9.37 -28.57 30.40
CA GLY A 211 -10.36 -29.66 30.42
C GLY A 211 -11.50 -29.50 31.42
N ARG A 212 -11.36 -28.59 32.39
CA ARG A 212 -12.44 -28.21 33.33
C ARG A 212 -13.34 -27.09 32.81
N THR A 213 -13.15 -26.66 31.56
CA THR A 213 -13.90 -25.57 30.94
C THR A 213 -14.84 -26.06 29.86
N VAL A 214 -16.11 -25.68 29.99
CA VAL A 214 -17.19 -26.05 29.07
C VAL A 214 -17.75 -24.80 28.41
N VAL A 215 -18.01 -24.86 27.11
CA VAL A 215 -18.60 -23.78 26.31
C VAL A 215 -20.06 -24.08 26.02
N VAL A 216 -20.92 -23.09 26.22
CA VAL A 216 -22.37 -23.14 25.94
C VAL A 216 -22.78 -21.92 25.11
N ASP A 217 -23.97 -21.95 24.51
CA ASP A 217 -24.40 -20.85 23.63
C ASP A 217 -24.79 -19.59 24.42
N ASP A 218 -25.56 -19.72 25.51
CA ASP A 218 -26.10 -18.57 26.27
C ASP A 218 -25.98 -18.72 27.80
N LEU A 219 -26.29 -17.63 28.51
CA LEU A 219 -26.19 -17.57 29.97
C LEU A 219 -27.23 -18.46 30.68
N ALA A 220 -28.38 -18.71 30.05
CA ALA A 220 -29.42 -19.57 30.62
C ALA A 220 -28.96 -21.04 30.62
N ALA A 221 -28.37 -21.48 29.51
CA ALA A 221 -27.69 -22.76 29.38
C ALA A 221 -26.51 -22.84 30.37
N ALA A 222 -25.75 -21.77 30.55
CA ALA A 222 -24.64 -21.75 31.51
C ALA A 222 -25.09 -22.04 32.95
N GLY A 223 -26.21 -21.46 33.38
CA GLY A 223 -26.78 -21.73 34.71
C GLY A 223 -27.23 -23.17 34.91
N ILE A 224 -27.85 -23.79 33.88
CA ILE A 224 -28.29 -25.19 33.91
C ILE A 224 -27.09 -26.14 33.98
N VAL A 225 -26.09 -25.90 33.13
CA VAL A 225 -24.89 -26.74 33.04
C VAL A 225 -24.03 -26.61 34.30
N ALA A 226 -23.86 -25.39 34.83
CA ALA A 226 -23.07 -25.14 36.04
C ALA A 226 -23.62 -25.87 37.28
N ALA A 227 -24.94 -26.02 37.40
CA ALA A 227 -25.58 -26.71 38.53
C ALA A 227 -25.34 -28.23 38.55
N GLY A 228 -25.03 -28.84 37.40
CA GLY A 228 -24.77 -30.27 37.25
C GLY A 228 -23.29 -30.66 37.26
N LEU A 229 -22.38 -29.69 37.26
CA LEU A 229 -20.93 -29.94 37.19
C LEU A 229 -20.31 -30.03 38.60
N PRO A 230 -19.25 -30.84 38.79
CA PRO A 230 -18.52 -30.89 40.05
C PRO A 230 -17.88 -29.55 40.41
N ALA A 231 -17.63 -29.33 41.70
CA ALA A 231 -16.91 -28.16 42.19
C ALA A 231 -15.54 -28.03 41.50
N GLY A 232 -15.23 -26.83 40.98
CA GLY A 232 -13.99 -26.52 40.26
C GLY A 232 -14.07 -26.61 38.73
N TRP A 233 -15.25 -26.88 38.17
CA TRP A 233 -15.54 -26.71 36.74
C TRP A 233 -16.04 -25.30 36.44
N ARG A 234 -15.86 -24.87 35.19
CA ARG A 234 -16.29 -23.55 34.73
C ARG A 234 -17.00 -23.62 33.40
N VAL A 235 -17.97 -22.73 33.22
CA VAL A 235 -18.81 -22.64 32.03
C VAL A 235 -18.64 -21.28 31.39
N VAL A 236 -18.45 -21.25 30.07
CA VAL A 236 -18.22 -20.03 29.28
C VAL A 236 -19.27 -19.95 28.18
N THR A 237 -19.90 -18.80 28.00
CA THR A 237 -20.85 -18.60 26.90
C THR A 237 -20.13 -18.14 25.63
N ARG A 238 -20.76 -18.30 24.45
CA ARG A 238 -20.24 -17.71 23.20
C ARG A 238 -20.06 -16.20 23.28
N ASP A 239 -20.92 -15.52 24.03
CA ASP A 239 -20.87 -14.08 24.25
C ASP A 239 -19.80 -13.64 25.27
N GLY A 240 -19.02 -14.59 25.80
CA GLY A 240 -17.89 -14.32 26.69
C GLY A 240 -18.23 -14.16 28.17
N ALA A 241 -19.43 -14.54 28.60
CA ALA A 241 -19.76 -14.64 30.02
C ALA A 241 -19.13 -15.90 30.62
N VAL A 242 -18.62 -15.80 31.85
CA VAL A 242 -17.97 -16.91 32.56
C VAL A 242 -18.72 -17.18 33.87
N VAL A 243 -19.07 -18.43 34.13
CA VAL A 243 -19.68 -18.90 35.37
C VAL A 243 -18.76 -19.95 35.99
N GLU A 244 -18.23 -19.64 37.16
CA GLU A 244 -17.38 -20.54 37.95
C GLU A 244 -18.26 -21.44 38.83
N GLY A 245 -17.86 -22.70 39.03
CA GLY A 245 -18.61 -23.69 39.81
C GLY A 245 -18.70 -23.41 41.32
N ASP A 246 -18.06 -22.34 41.79
CA ASP A 246 -18.17 -21.82 43.17
C ASP A 246 -19.21 -20.69 43.30
N GLY A 247 -19.92 -20.36 42.22
CA GLY A 247 -21.00 -19.37 42.18
C GLY A 247 -20.57 -17.97 41.74
N HIS A 248 -19.29 -17.74 41.41
CA HIS A 248 -18.88 -16.47 40.80
C HIS A 248 -19.27 -16.42 39.33
N ALA A 249 -19.88 -15.32 38.90
CA ALA A 249 -20.17 -15.05 37.50
C ALA A 249 -19.50 -13.75 37.06
N ARG A 250 -18.92 -13.77 35.86
CA ARG A 250 -18.33 -12.63 35.17
C ARG A 250 -19.11 -12.36 33.90
N LEU A 251 -19.57 -11.13 33.76
CA LEU A 251 -20.30 -10.64 32.60
C LEU A 251 -19.48 -9.54 31.91
N GLY A 252 -19.46 -9.56 30.58
CA GLY A 252 -18.72 -8.61 29.75
C GLY A 252 -17.35 -9.13 29.29
N THR A 253 -16.87 -8.59 28.17
CA THR A 253 -15.53 -8.85 27.66
C THR A 253 -14.52 -8.20 28.61
N GLY A 254 -13.77 -9.01 29.37
CA GLY A 254 -12.72 -8.51 30.26
C GLY A 254 -11.81 -7.52 29.51
N GLY A 255 -11.54 -6.37 30.13
CA GLY A 255 -10.91 -5.20 29.48
C GLY A 255 -9.45 -5.35 29.02
N THR A 256 -8.90 -6.56 28.96
CA THR A 256 -7.63 -6.83 28.28
C THR A 256 -7.96 -7.40 26.90
N ALA A 257 -7.65 -6.64 25.86
CA ALA A 257 -7.80 -7.08 24.47
C ALA A 257 -7.14 -8.46 24.30
N GLY A 258 -7.96 -9.50 24.12
CA GLY A 258 -7.55 -10.89 24.23
C GLY A 258 -6.34 -11.18 23.34
N LEU A 259 -5.21 -11.54 23.98
CA LEU A 259 -3.95 -11.79 23.28
C LEU A 259 -4.08 -12.93 22.26
N ILE A 260 -4.89 -13.93 22.61
CA ILE A 260 -5.19 -15.09 21.77
C ILE A 260 -6.07 -14.71 20.58
N ALA A 261 -7.05 -13.83 20.76
CA ALA A 261 -7.90 -13.32 19.67
C ALA A 261 -7.07 -12.55 18.65
N ARG A 262 -6.11 -11.75 19.12
CA ARG A 262 -5.17 -11.00 18.29
C ARG A 262 -4.21 -11.92 17.51
N ASP A 263 -3.62 -12.92 18.16
CA ASP A 263 -2.70 -13.87 17.51
C ASP A 263 -3.42 -14.71 16.45
N SER A 264 -4.68 -15.10 16.74
CA SER A 264 -5.56 -15.79 15.80
C SER A 264 -5.95 -14.90 14.62
N GLU A 265 -6.25 -13.61 14.84
CA GLU A 265 -6.50 -12.62 13.78
C GLU A 265 -5.25 -12.41 12.91
N LEU A 266 -4.05 -12.31 13.50
CA LEU A 266 -2.79 -12.18 12.78
C LEU A 266 -2.51 -13.40 11.89
N THR A 267 -2.76 -14.61 12.40
CA THR A 267 -2.59 -15.86 11.65
C THR A 267 -3.57 -15.96 10.48
N GLN A 268 -4.84 -15.60 10.69
CA GLN A 268 -5.84 -15.54 9.61
C GLN A 268 -5.45 -14.51 8.55
N LEU A 269 -5.10 -13.28 8.97
CA LEU A 269 -4.67 -12.22 8.06
C LEU A 269 -3.44 -12.63 7.25
N ALA A 270 -2.50 -13.36 7.84
CA ALA A 270 -1.34 -13.89 7.13
C ALA A 270 -1.74 -14.90 6.04
N GLY A 271 -2.68 -15.81 6.34
CA GLY A 271 -3.23 -16.73 5.36
C GLY A 271 -3.97 -16.04 4.22
N GLU A 272 -4.86 -15.09 4.54
CA GLU A 272 -5.60 -14.30 3.55
C GLU A 272 -4.66 -13.49 2.65
N LEU A 273 -3.63 -12.85 3.22
CA LEU A 273 -2.62 -12.12 2.45
C LEU A 273 -1.85 -13.05 1.49
N ALA A 274 -1.45 -14.25 1.93
CA ALA A 274 -0.78 -15.21 1.07
C ALA A 274 -1.65 -15.68 -0.10
N THR A 275 -2.96 -15.89 0.15
CA THR A 275 -3.91 -16.23 -0.93
C THR A 275 -4.09 -15.07 -1.92
N LEU A 276 -4.20 -13.83 -1.43
CA LEU A 276 -4.31 -12.63 -2.27
C LEU A 276 -3.04 -12.39 -3.07
N GLU A 277 -1.86 -12.63 -2.49
CA GLU A 277 -0.57 -12.49 -3.17
C GLU A 277 -0.47 -13.48 -4.35
N THR A 278 -0.83 -14.75 -4.11
CA THR A 278 -0.90 -15.77 -5.17
C THR A 278 -1.91 -15.40 -6.26
N GLN A 279 -3.07 -14.85 -5.89
CA GLN A 279 -4.08 -14.38 -6.86
C GLN A 279 -3.58 -13.19 -7.69
N ILE A 280 -2.91 -12.22 -7.06
CA ILE A 280 -2.33 -11.06 -7.76
C ILE A 280 -1.26 -11.55 -8.75
N GLU A 281 -0.44 -12.52 -8.37
CA GLU A 281 0.58 -13.09 -9.24
C GLU A 281 -0.04 -13.80 -10.47
N ASP A 282 -1.04 -14.66 -10.26
CA ASP A 282 -1.76 -15.33 -11.36
C ASP A 282 -2.45 -14.32 -12.31
N LEU A 283 -3.18 -13.34 -11.77
CA LEU A 283 -3.83 -12.30 -12.58
C LEU A 283 -2.83 -11.46 -13.36
N THR A 284 -1.71 -11.09 -12.73
CA THR A 284 -0.63 -10.32 -13.39
C THR A 284 0.03 -11.16 -14.50
N GLY A 285 0.21 -12.46 -14.27
CA GLY A 285 0.69 -13.40 -15.28
C GLY A 285 -0.24 -13.50 -16.49
N ARG A 286 -1.55 -13.66 -16.26
CA ARG A 286 -2.56 -13.69 -17.33
C ARG A 286 -2.60 -12.39 -18.13
N ARG A 287 -2.54 -11.24 -17.44
CA ARG A 287 -2.50 -9.92 -18.10
C ARG A 287 -1.27 -9.77 -18.97
N ARG A 288 -0.11 -10.26 -18.51
CA ARG A 288 1.12 -10.25 -19.32
C ARG A 288 0.98 -11.08 -20.59
N ILE A 289 0.39 -12.28 -20.50
CA ILE A 289 0.15 -13.14 -21.66
C ILE A 289 -0.79 -12.44 -22.65
N ALA A 290 -1.88 -11.83 -22.18
CA ALA A 290 -2.81 -11.08 -23.03
C ALA A 290 -2.11 -9.89 -23.73
N ALA A 291 -1.27 -9.15 -23.00
CA ALA A 291 -0.48 -8.05 -23.56
C ALA A 291 0.53 -8.49 -24.62
N ASP A 292 1.21 -9.62 -24.41
CA ASP A 292 2.14 -10.18 -25.38
C ASP A 292 1.38 -10.67 -26.64
N GLN A 293 0.21 -11.28 -26.48
CA GLN A 293 -0.66 -11.67 -27.60
C GLN A 293 -1.17 -10.45 -28.39
N ARG A 294 -1.61 -9.39 -27.70
CA ARG A 294 -2.08 -8.15 -28.34
C ARG A 294 -0.95 -7.48 -29.13
N LYS A 295 0.26 -7.45 -28.57
CA LYS A 295 1.43 -6.91 -29.27
C LYS A 295 1.77 -7.72 -30.54
N ALA A 296 1.69 -9.04 -30.49
CA ALA A 296 1.86 -9.88 -31.68
C ALA A 296 0.78 -9.62 -32.74
N LEU A 297 -0.47 -9.41 -32.31
CA LEU A 297 -1.58 -9.01 -33.19
C LEU A 297 -1.36 -7.63 -33.82
N ASP A 298 -0.87 -6.64 -33.07
CA ASP A 298 -0.52 -5.32 -33.60
C ASP A 298 0.57 -5.43 -34.69
N GLU A 299 1.58 -6.28 -34.51
CA GLU A 299 2.60 -6.55 -35.53
C GLU A 299 2.00 -7.17 -36.80
N VAL A 300 1.08 -8.15 -36.65
CA VAL A 300 0.35 -8.75 -37.77
C VAL A 300 -0.51 -7.71 -38.49
N GLN A 301 -1.21 -6.84 -37.76
CA GLN A 301 -2.00 -5.77 -38.36
C GLN A 301 -1.14 -4.79 -39.16
N GLN A 302 0.04 -4.42 -38.66
CA GLN A 302 0.97 -3.55 -39.39
C GLN A 302 1.45 -4.22 -40.68
N GLN A 303 1.84 -5.50 -40.62
CA GLN A 303 2.24 -6.26 -41.80
C GLN A 303 1.10 -6.37 -42.82
N ALA A 304 -0.12 -6.66 -42.37
CA ALA A 304 -1.30 -6.72 -43.23
C ALA A 304 -1.62 -5.36 -43.87
N ARG A 305 -1.51 -4.26 -43.14
CA ARG A 305 -1.69 -2.89 -43.69
C ARG A 305 -0.65 -2.57 -44.77
N THR A 306 0.62 -2.88 -44.53
CA THR A 306 1.68 -2.65 -45.52
C THR A 306 1.44 -3.49 -46.78
N ALA A 307 1.11 -4.77 -46.61
CA ALA A 307 0.76 -5.64 -47.75
C ALA A 307 -0.47 -5.12 -48.52
N LEU A 308 -1.48 -4.59 -47.82
CA LEU A 308 -2.66 -4.00 -48.44
C LEU A 308 -2.32 -2.71 -49.22
N TYR A 309 -1.42 -1.89 -48.69
CA TYR A 309 -0.94 -0.69 -49.37
C TYR A 309 -0.19 -1.05 -50.66
N GLU A 310 0.73 -2.02 -50.60
CA GLU A 310 1.46 -2.52 -51.77
C GLU A 310 0.53 -3.13 -52.82
N ALA A 311 -0.45 -3.93 -52.40
CA ALA A 311 -1.43 -4.52 -53.31
C ALA A 311 -2.31 -3.45 -53.98
N ASN A 312 -2.75 -2.43 -53.23
CA ASN A 312 -3.48 -1.30 -53.79
C ASN A 312 -2.63 -0.46 -54.77
N ALA A 313 -1.35 -0.24 -54.46
CA ALA A 313 -0.43 0.45 -55.37
C ALA A 313 -0.24 -0.33 -56.68
N ARG A 314 -0.07 -1.66 -56.61
CA ARG A 314 -0.02 -2.53 -57.79
C ARG A 314 -1.31 -2.48 -58.59
N ARG A 315 -2.47 -2.46 -57.93
CA ARG A 315 -3.77 -2.33 -58.61
C ARG A 315 -3.86 -1.02 -59.40
N VAL A 316 -3.46 0.11 -58.83
CA VAL A 316 -3.47 1.42 -59.50
C VAL A 316 -2.52 1.43 -60.70
N ASP A 317 -1.32 0.84 -60.56
CA ASP A 317 -0.37 0.74 -61.67
C ASP A 317 -0.91 -0.11 -62.82
N LEU A 318 -1.46 -1.29 -62.52
CA LEU A 318 -2.10 -2.16 -63.52
C LEU A 318 -3.33 -1.50 -64.18
N GLN A 319 -4.13 -0.74 -63.43
CA GLN A 319 -5.25 0.03 -63.99
C GLN A 319 -4.77 1.12 -64.95
N SER A 320 -3.69 1.83 -64.61
CA SER A 320 -3.06 2.83 -65.48
C SER A 320 -2.50 2.20 -66.76
N GLN A 321 -1.83 1.05 -66.66
CA GLN A 321 -1.35 0.29 -67.81
C GLN A 321 -2.51 -0.18 -68.71
N SER A 322 -3.57 -0.71 -68.10
CA SER A 322 -4.79 -1.13 -68.82
C SER A 322 -5.47 0.04 -69.53
N ALA A 323 -5.52 1.23 -68.93
CA ALA A 323 -6.10 2.43 -69.53
C ALA A 323 -5.28 2.89 -70.76
N ARG A 324 -3.94 2.93 -70.65
CA ARG A 324 -3.05 3.26 -71.78
C ARG A 324 -3.18 2.27 -72.94
N LEU A 325 -3.25 0.98 -72.62
CA LEU A 325 -3.45 -0.07 -73.62
C LEU A 325 -4.82 0.08 -74.31
N GLY A 326 -5.88 0.38 -73.55
CA GLY A 326 -7.21 0.65 -74.09
C GLY A 326 -7.24 1.82 -75.07
N GLU A 327 -6.52 2.91 -74.76
CA GLU A 327 -6.39 4.08 -75.65
C GLU A 327 -5.66 3.73 -76.96
N GLN A 328 -4.52 3.03 -76.87
CA GLN A 328 -3.78 2.55 -78.06
C GLN A 328 -4.62 1.62 -78.94
N LEU A 329 -5.42 0.75 -78.32
CA LEU A 329 -6.31 -0.18 -79.02
C LEU A 329 -7.40 0.58 -79.78
N ASN A 330 -7.94 1.64 -79.17
CA ASN A 330 -8.96 2.49 -79.78
C ASN A 330 -8.39 3.29 -80.97
N GLU A 331 -7.20 3.87 -80.85
CA GLU A 331 -6.50 4.54 -81.96
C GLU A 331 -6.28 3.60 -83.16
N ARG A 332 -5.81 2.37 -82.91
CA ARG A 332 -5.56 1.40 -83.99
C ARG A 332 -6.85 0.89 -84.63
N ARG A 333 -7.92 0.71 -83.85
CA ARG A 333 -9.25 0.35 -84.37
C ARG A 333 -9.84 1.42 -85.29
N GLN A 334 -9.55 2.70 -85.06
CA GLN A 334 -9.99 3.79 -85.94
C GLN A 334 -9.21 3.85 -87.27
N GLN A 335 -7.96 3.39 -87.31
CA GLN A 335 -7.11 3.41 -88.52
C GLN A 335 -7.48 2.34 -89.55
N GLY A 336 -7.92 1.15 -89.11
CA GLY A 336 -8.26 0.03 -90.00
C GLY A 336 -9.33 0.35 -91.07
N PRO A 337 -10.48 0.94 -90.71
CA PRO A 337 -11.55 1.30 -91.65
C PRO A 337 -11.12 2.36 -92.68
N VAL A 338 -10.22 3.26 -92.30
CA VAL A 338 -9.71 4.33 -93.19
C VAL A 338 -8.86 3.71 -94.31
N LEU A 339 -7.91 2.84 -93.95
CA LEU A 339 -7.08 2.10 -94.91
C LEU A 339 -7.91 1.18 -95.83
N ALA A 340 -8.97 0.55 -95.30
CA ALA A 340 -9.86 -0.29 -96.10
C ALA A 340 -10.59 0.51 -97.20
N ARG A 341 -11.06 1.73 -96.89
CA ARG A 341 -11.73 2.61 -97.85
C ARG A 341 -10.78 3.10 -98.95
N GLU A 342 -9.52 3.39 -98.62
CA GLU A 342 -8.52 3.79 -99.61
C GLU A 342 -8.15 2.66 -100.58
N ILE A 343 -8.05 1.42 -100.08
CA ILE A 343 -7.79 0.24 -100.93
C ILE A 343 -8.94 0.00 -101.92
N GLU A 344 -10.20 0.14 -101.48
CA GLU A 344 -11.38 0.00 -102.35
C GLU A 344 -11.49 1.11 -103.41
N ALA A 345 -11.04 2.33 -103.11
CA ALA A 345 -10.98 3.41 -104.10
C ALA A 345 -9.96 3.09 -105.20
N ILE A 346 -8.73 2.74 -104.81
CA ILE A 346 -7.65 2.41 -105.76
C ILE A 346 -7.99 1.17 -106.60
N ALA A 347 -8.70 0.19 -106.05
CA ALA A 347 -9.13 -1.00 -106.79
C ALA A 347 -10.11 -0.68 -107.93
N ARG A 348 -11.00 0.29 -107.72
CA ARG A 348 -11.95 0.77 -108.74
C ARG A 348 -11.23 1.49 -109.87
N ASP A 349 -10.28 2.36 -109.55
CA ASP A 349 -9.52 3.12 -110.55
C ASP A 349 -8.67 2.22 -111.48
N VAL A 350 -8.10 1.14 -110.94
CA VAL A 350 -7.33 0.16 -111.74
C VAL A 350 -8.21 -0.60 -112.72
N ALA A 351 -9.44 -0.96 -112.33
CA ALA A 351 -10.37 -1.70 -113.20
C ALA A 351 -10.85 -0.85 -114.38
N ASP A 352 -11.10 0.44 -114.16
CA ASP A 352 -11.54 1.37 -115.22
C ASP A 352 -10.44 1.63 -116.25
N LEU A 353 -9.18 1.72 -115.81
CA LEU A 353 -8.03 1.92 -116.71
C LEU A 353 -7.74 0.68 -117.59
N ASP A 354 -7.92 -0.54 -117.07
CA ASP A 354 -7.69 -1.77 -117.84
C ASP A 354 -8.73 -1.96 -118.96
N ALA A 355 -9.99 -1.63 -118.69
CA ALA A 355 -11.07 -1.69 -119.69
C ALA A 355 -10.80 -0.74 -120.87
N ARG A 356 -10.29 0.47 -120.60
CA ARG A 356 -9.91 1.45 -121.64
C ARG A 356 -8.73 0.96 -122.49
N GLN A 357 -7.76 0.28 -121.88
CA GLN A 357 -6.61 -0.27 -122.60
C GLN A 357 -6.99 -1.39 -123.58
N GLN A 358 -7.95 -2.26 -123.21
CA GLN A 358 -8.39 -3.36 -124.07
C GLN A 358 -9.18 -2.88 -125.29
N ALA A 359 -9.99 -1.83 -125.16
CA ALA A 359 -10.75 -1.27 -126.27
C ALA A 359 -9.85 -0.65 -127.36
N ALA A 360 -8.78 0.06 -126.95
CA ALA A 360 -7.84 0.69 -127.87
C ALA A 360 -7.04 -0.32 -128.70
N ARG A 361 -6.74 -1.51 -128.16
CA ARG A 361 -6.00 -2.57 -128.87
C ARG A 361 -6.81 -3.19 -130.00
N LYS A 362 -8.11 -3.43 -129.81
CA LYS A 362 -8.97 -4.00 -130.87
C LYS A 362 -9.10 -3.09 -132.09
N GLN A 363 -9.11 -1.78 -131.91
CA GLN A 363 -9.18 -0.83 -133.02
C GLN A 363 -7.90 -0.79 -133.88
N ILE A 364 -6.75 -1.14 -133.31
CA ILE A 364 -5.48 -1.18 -134.05
C ILE A 364 -5.46 -2.39 -135.00
N ASP A 365 -5.91 -3.56 -134.54
CA ASP A 365 -5.89 -4.80 -135.32
C ASP A 365 -6.83 -4.77 -136.55
N GLU A 366 -7.98 -4.07 -136.46
CA GLU A 366 -8.95 -3.95 -137.56
C GLU A 366 -8.44 -3.04 -138.71
N LEU A 367 -7.61 -2.05 -138.39
CA LEU A 367 -7.10 -1.09 -139.37
C LEU A 367 -5.96 -1.68 -140.21
N GLU A 368 -5.16 -2.58 -139.66
CA GLU A 368 -4.05 -3.23 -140.38
C GLU A 368 -4.57 -4.23 -141.44
N ALA A 369 -5.70 -4.90 -141.20
CA ALA A 369 -6.29 -5.86 -142.14
C ALA A 369 -6.90 -5.19 -143.40
N ALA A 370 -7.47 -3.99 -143.25
CA ALA A 370 -8.13 -3.28 -144.36
C ALA A 370 -7.14 -2.65 -145.36
N ALA A 371 -5.89 -2.40 -144.94
CA ALA A 371 -4.85 -1.79 -145.78
C ALA A 371 -4.26 -2.77 -146.80
N ALA A 372 -4.14 -4.06 -146.46
CA ALA A 372 -3.55 -5.08 -147.33
C ALA A 372 -4.43 -5.40 -148.56
N GLY A 373 -5.75 -5.41 -148.42
CA GLY A 373 -6.67 -5.80 -149.50
C GLY A 373 -6.84 -4.77 -150.61
N ARG A 374 -6.51 -3.49 -150.36
CA ARG A 374 -6.68 -2.42 -151.37
C ARG A 374 -5.53 -2.34 -152.38
N GLN A 375 -4.38 -2.95 -152.08
CA GLN A 375 -3.19 -2.89 -152.92
C GLN A 375 -3.26 -3.87 -154.12
N GLU A 376 -3.95 -5.02 -153.98
CA GLU A 376 -4.07 -6.03 -155.04
C GLU A 376 -5.07 -5.64 -156.15
N GLU A 377 -6.05 -4.77 -155.85
CA GLU A 377 -7.13 -4.44 -156.80
C GLU A 377 -6.73 -3.36 -157.84
N ILE A 378 -5.65 -2.62 -157.57
CA ILE A 378 -5.14 -1.54 -158.43
C ILE A 378 -4.39 -2.08 -159.66
N GLU A 379 -3.73 -3.24 -159.55
CA GLU A 379 -2.91 -3.79 -160.64
C GLU A 379 -3.74 -4.47 -161.75
N ARG A 380 -4.98 -4.90 -161.46
CA ARG A 380 -5.84 -5.65 -162.39
C ARG A 380 -6.56 -4.75 -163.42
N LEU A 381 -6.91 -3.52 -163.05
CA LEU A 381 -7.78 -2.64 -163.85
C LEU A 381 -7.06 -1.84 -164.96
N GLY A 382 -5.72 -1.85 -165.01
CA GLY A 382 -4.93 -1.09 -165.99
C GLY A 382 -4.88 -1.68 -167.40
N ALA A 383 -5.18 -2.98 -167.57
CA ALA A 383 -4.97 -3.70 -168.84
C ALA A 383 -6.18 -3.69 -169.80
N GLU A 384 -7.41 -3.45 -169.31
CA GLU A 384 -8.65 -3.62 -170.09
C GLU A 384 -9.11 -2.35 -170.84
N VAL A 385 -8.50 -1.19 -170.58
CA VAL A 385 -8.97 0.13 -171.07
C VAL A 385 -8.66 0.40 -172.56
N GLY A 386 -7.67 -0.29 -173.16
CA GLY A 386 -7.21 0.00 -174.53
C GLY A 386 -8.09 -0.52 -175.67
N GLU A 387 -8.89 -1.56 -175.45
CA GLU A 387 -9.59 -2.28 -176.53
C GLU A 387 -11.01 -1.73 -176.82
N HIS A 388 -11.60 -1.00 -175.87
CA HIS A 388 -13.00 -0.57 -175.93
C HIS A 388 -13.24 0.80 -176.60
N ALA A 389 -12.19 1.58 -176.89
CA ALA A 389 -12.30 2.94 -177.44
C ALA A 389 -12.84 3.01 -178.89
N ALA A 390 -12.60 2.00 -179.73
CA ALA A 390 -12.94 2.05 -181.17
C ALA A 390 -14.39 1.63 -181.50
N ARG A 391 -15.11 1.01 -180.57
CA ARG A 391 -16.46 0.47 -180.79
C ARG A 391 -17.58 1.39 -180.28
N GLN A 392 -17.21 2.46 -179.56
CA GLN A 392 -18.14 3.29 -178.81
C GLN A 392 -18.71 4.48 -179.61
N GLU A 393 -17.97 4.98 -180.61
CA GLU A 393 -18.29 6.22 -181.35
C GLU A 393 -19.54 6.13 -182.25
N HIS A 394 -19.90 4.91 -182.70
CA HIS A 394 -21.07 4.67 -183.54
C HIS A 394 -22.35 4.44 -182.73
N LEU A 395 -22.24 3.81 -181.55
CA LEU A 395 -23.36 3.59 -180.64
C LEU A 395 -23.66 4.80 -179.74
N THR A 396 -22.80 5.82 -179.73
CA THR A 396 -22.98 7.06 -178.95
C THR A 396 -24.12 7.97 -179.41
N ALA A 397 -24.62 7.87 -180.64
CA ALA A 397 -25.64 8.80 -181.14
C ALA A 397 -27.08 8.41 -180.75
N GLU A 398 -27.46 7.14 -180.86
CA GLU A 398 -28.81 6.66 -180.50
C GLU A 398 -28.93 6.34 -179.00
N LEU A 399 -27.80 6.06 -178.36
CA LEU A 399 -27.72 5.79 -176.93
C LEU A 399 -27.69 7.07 -176.09
N THR A 400 -27.29 8.25 -176.60
CA THR A 400 -27.26 9.50 -175.81
C THR A 400 -28.65 10.00 -175.44
N GLU A 401 -29.64 9.90 -176.35
CA GLU A 401 -31.00 10.35 -176.07
C GLU A 401 -31.71 9.47 -175.03
N HIS A 402 -31.58 8.14 -175.12
CA HIS A 402 -32.08 7.23 -174.10
C HIS A 402 -31.19 7.19 -172.83
N ARG A 403 -29.87 7.48 -172.90
CA ARG A 403 -28.99 7.62 -171.72
C ARG A 403 -29.31 8.86 -170.90
N VAL A 404 -29.70 9.99 -171.49
CA VAL A 404 -30.04 11.20 -170.70
C VAL A 404 -31.29 10.94 -169.85
N GLN A 405 -32.31 10.27 -170.38
CA GLN A 405 -33.51 9.91 -169.64
C GLN A 405 -33.26 8.78 -168.61
N HIS A 406 -32.44 7.78 -168.96
CA HIS A 406 -32.11 6.66 -168.07
C HIS A 406 -31.08 7.02 -166.99
N ALA A 407 -30.09 7.89 -167.27
CA ALA A 407 -29.12 8.39 -166.29
C ALA A 407 -29.81 9.30 -165.26
N GLY A 408 -30.72 10.18 -165.68
CA GLY A 408 -31.54 10.97 -164.77
C GLY A 408 -32.44 10.12 -163.86
N ALA A 409 -32.90 8.94 -164.33
CA ALA A 409 -33.64 7.98 -163.53
C ALA A 409 -32.75 7.12 -162.62
N ILE A 410 -31.56 6.72 -163.07
CA ILE A 410 -30.58 5.97 -162.26
C ILE A 410 -30.00 6.87 -161.17
N GLU A 411 -29.64 8.12 -161.45
CA GLU A 411 -29.13 9.07 -160.47
C GLU A 411 -30.19 9.43 -159.41
N LYS A 412 -31.46 9.57 -159.81
CA LYS A 412 -32.59 9.65 -158.87
C LYS A 412 -32.75 8.37 -158.05
N ARG A 413 -32.60 7.19 -158.66
CA ARG A 413 -32.74 5.90 -157.97
C ARG A 413 -31.57 5.60 -157.03
N THR A 414 -30.32 5.92 -157.39
CA THR A 414 -29.14 5.75 -156.54
C THR A 414 -29.11 6.80 -155.43
N SER A 415 -29.44 8.06 -155.69
CA SER A 415 -29.59 9.07 -154.63
C SER A 415 -30.75 8.76 -153.68
N LEU A 416 -31.87 8.22 -154.17
CA LEU A 416 -32.96 7.71 -153.32
C LEU A 416 -32.56 6.42 -152.57
N ALA A 417 -31.78 5.51 -153.17
CA ALA A 417 -31.31 4.29 -152.51
C ALA A 417 -30.23 4.58 -151.45
N GLU A 418 -29.31 5.51 -151.70
CA GLU A 418 -28.33 6.02 -150.74
C GLU A 418 -29.02 6.80 -149.63
N SER A 419 -30.02 7.63 -149.95
CA SER A 419 -30.86 8.33 -148.95
C SER A 419 -31.71 7.35 -148.13
N MET A 420 -32.27 6.30 -148.74
CA MET A 420 -32.98 5.24 -148.03
C MET A 420 -32.04 4.39 -147.18
N ALA A 421 -30.82 4.09 -147.63
CA ALA A 421 -29.83 3.36 -146.85
C ALA A 421 -29.29 4.20 -145.69
N ALA A 422 -29.05 5.50 -145.91
CA ALA A 422 -28.71 6.46 -144.86
C ALA A 422 -29.87 6.62 -143.85
N ALA A 423 -31.12 6.75 -144.32
CA ALA A 423 -32.30 6.81 -143.47
C ALA A 423 -32.53 5.50 -142.70
N ARG A 424 -32.32 4.33 -143.31
CA ARG A 424 -32.40 3.02 -142.63
C ARG A 424 -31.31 2.87 -141.58
N ARG A 425 -30.06 3.24 -141.89
CA ARG A 425 -28.96 3.28 -140.90
C ARG A 425 -29.26 4.24 -139.76
N SER A 426 -29.82 5.41 -140.05
CA SER A 426 -30.24 6.39 -139.04
C SER A 426 -31.40 5.88 -138.18
N ILE A 427 -32.40 5.21 -138.76
CA ILE A 427 -33.51 4.58 -138.01
C ILE A 427 -32.98 3.43 -137.13
N GLU A 428 -32.06 2.61 -137.63
CA GLU A 428 -31.49 1.50 -136.88
C GLU A 428 -30.58 1.99 -135.75
N HIS A 429 -29.79 3.04 -135.99
CA HIS A 429 -29.03 3.75 -134.96
C HIS A 429 -29.96 4.36 -133.89
N MET A 430 -31.01 5.09 -134.30
CA MET A 430 -31.99 5.65 -133.35
C MET A 430 -32.80 4.57 -132.60
N ARG A 431 -33.01 3.39 -133.19
CA ARG A 431 -33.62 2.25 -132.49
C ARG A 431 -32.68 1.67 -131.43
N ARG A 432 -31.40 1.48 -131.76
CA ARG A 432 -30.38 1.03 -130.79
C ARG A 432 -30.20 2.03 -129.66
N GLU A 433 -30.10 3.33 -129.97
CA GLU A 433 -30.04 4.39 -128.95
C GLU A 433 -31.30 4.39 -128.08
N ARG A 434 -32.50 4.23 -128.66
CA ARG A 434 -33.74 4.14 -127.89
C ARG A 434 -33.76 2.90 -126.99
N ASP A 435 -33.28 1.76 -127.45
CA ASP A 435 -33.26 0.52 -126.66
C ASP A 435 -32.20 0.59 -125.54
N GLU A 436 -31.04 1.18 -125.79
CA GLU A 436 -30.00 1.48 -124.79
C GLU A 436 -30.50 2.47 -123.74
N VAL A 437 -31.12 3.58 -124.15
CA VAL A 437 -31.77 4.54 -123.25
C VAL A 437 -32.91 3.86 -122.49
N GLY A 438 -33.65 2.94 -123.12
CA GLY A 438 -34.70 2.15 -122.48
C GLY A 438 -34.17 1.26 -121.35
N GLN A 439 -33.05 0.56 -121.58
CA GLN A 439 -32.36 -0.23 -120.54
C GLN A 439 -31.77 0.64 -119.43
N GLN A 440 -31.20 1.80 -119.77
CA GLN A 440 -30.71 2.78 -118.79
C GLN A 440 -31.86 3.34 -117.92
N VAL A 441 -33.03 3.58 -118.51
CA VAL A 441 -34.23 4.02 -117.77
C VAL A 441 -34.78 2.90 -116.88
N ALA A 442 -34.78 1.64 -117.34
CA ALA A 442 -35.22 0.50 -116.54
C ALA A 442 -34.31 0.27 -115.32
N THR A 443 -33.01 0.21 -115.53
CA THR A 443 -32.01 0.09 -114.44
C THR A 443 -32.04 1.31 -113.51
N GLY A 444 -32.25 2.51 -114.06
CA GLY A 444 -32.49 3.73 -113.27
C GLY A 444 -33.73 3.62 -112.38
N ARG A 445 -34.84 3.08 -112.89
CA ARG A 445 -36.08 2.87 -112.12
C ARG A 445 -35.90 1.84 -111.00
N GLU A 446 -35.20 0.74 -111.26
CA GLU A 446 -34.88 -0.26 -110.21
C GLU A 446 -33.99 0.33 -109.11
N ARG A 447 -32.99 1.13 -109.47
CA ARG A 447 -32.14 1.85 -108.50
C ARG A 447 -32.94 2.87 -107.70
N ILE A 448 -33.87 3.59 -108.32
CA ILE A 448 -34.76 4.53 -107.63
C ILE A 448 -35.69 3.79 -106.67
N ALA A 449 -36.25 2.65 -107.07
CA ALA A 449 -37.11 1.83 -106.21
C ALA A 449 -36.35 1.30 -104.99
N SER A 450 -35.16 0.73 -105.20
CA SER A 450 -34.30 0.25 -104.11
C SER A 450 -33.84 1.39 -103.18
N ALA A 451 -33.49 2.55 -103.73
CA ALA A 451 -33.16 3.73 -102.94
C ALA A 451 -34.37 4.25 -102.15
N ALA A 452 -35.58 4.22 -102.71
CA ALA A 452 -36.80 4.62 -102.03
C ALA A 452 -37.14 3.68 -100.86
N GLU A 453 -36.94 2.36 -101.02
CA GLU A 453 -37.07 1.39 -99.93
C GLU A 453 -36.03 1.61 -98.83
N GLY A 454 -34.76 1.85 -99.20
CA GLY A 454 -33.70 2.19 -98.25
C GLY A 454 -33.99 3.49 -97.48
N ILE A 455 -34.49 4.53 -98.15
CA ILE A 455 -34.91 5.79 -97.53
C ILE A 455 -36.09 5.55 -96.58
N ALA A 456 -37.08 4.73 -96.96
CA ALA A 456 -38.21 4.41 -96.10
C ALA A 456 -37.80 3.62 -94.85
N ALA A 457 -36.88 2.66 -94.98
CA ALA A 457 -36.31 1.92 -93.86
C ALA A 457 -35.51 2.83 -92.91
N ALA A 458 -34.67 3.70 -93.46
CA ALA A 458 -33.91 4.69 -92.69
C ALA A 458 -34.83 5.68 -91.97
N ARG A 459 -35.92 6.13 -92.60
CA ARG A 459 -36.92 7.01 -91.96
C ARG A 459 -37.61 6.34 -90.78
N ARG A 460 -38.01 5.06 -90.90
CA ARG A 460 -38.58 4.30 -89.77
C ARG A 460 -37.57 4.15 -88.63
N GLN A 461 -36.30 3.87 -88.95
CA GLN A 461 -35.25 3.81 -87.92
C GLN A 461 -35.06 5.15 -87.22
N ILE A 462 -35.05 6.26 -87.97
CA ILE A 462 -34.98 7.61 -87.42
C ILE A 462 -36.18 7.88 -86.51
N GLU A 463 -37.41 7.55 -86.91
CA GLU A 463 -38.61 7.70 -86.06
C GLU A 463 -38.51 6.87 -84.77
N THR A 464 -38.06 5.61 -84.84
CA THR A 464 -37.88 4.79 -83.63
C THR A 464 -36.80 5.35 -82.69
N LEU A 465 -35.70 5.89 -83.25
CA LEU A 465 -34.63 6.50 -82.47
C LEU A 465 -35.07 7.84 -81.86
N PHE A 466 -35.89 8.63 -82.57
CA PHE A 466 -36.48 9.86 -82.03
C PHE A 466 -37.45 9.58 -80.89
N ALA A 467 -38.33 8.58 -81.05
CA ALA A 467 -39.22 8.15 -79.98
C ALA A 467 -38.43 7.68 -78.75
N ARG A 468 -37.36 6.90 -78.95
CA ARG A 468 -36.49 6.46 -77.86
C ARG A 468 -35.72 7.62 -77.20
N LYS A 469 -35.30 8.61 -77.99
CA LYS A 469 -34.67 9.82 -77.47
C LYS A 469 -35.65 10.63 -76.61
N GLU A 470 -36.89 10.84 -77.06
CA GLU A 470 -37.91 11.55 -76.28
C GLU A 470 -38.22 10.83 -74.96
N GLU A 471 -38.30 9.50 -74.99
CA GLU A 471 -38.51 8.67 -73.81
C GLU A 471 -37.35 8.80 -72.81
N LEU A 472 -36.10 8.82 -73.30
CA LEU A 472 -34.91 9.04 -72.47
C LEU A 472 -34.80 10.49 -71.98
N ASP A 473 -35.19 11.48 -72.77
CA ASP A 473 -35.21 12.89 -72.38
C ASP A 473 -36.24 13.14 -71.26
N LEU A 474 -37.39 12.47 -71.32
CA LEU A 474 -38.38 12.46 -70.23
C LEU A 474 -37.83 11.80 -68.97
N ALA A 475 -37.26 10.59 -69.08
CA ALA A 475 -36.66 9.90 -67.94
C ALA A 475 -35.50 10.69 -67.31
N LEU A 476 -34.72 11.40 -68.12
CA LEU A 476 -33.64 12.26 -67.65
C LEU A 476 -34.18 13.49 -66.90
N ARG A 477 -35.27 14.10 -67.37
CA ARG A 477 -35.92 15.21 -66.67
C ARG A 477 -36.47 14.76 -65.31
N ASP A 478 -37.16 13.62 -65.27
CA ASP A 478 -37.68 13.06 -64.02
C ASP A 478 -36.55 12.74 -63.03
N ALA A 479 -35.43 12.21 -63.52
CA ALA A 479 -34.26 11.94 -62.69
C ALA A 479 -33.59 13.22 -62.17
N ILE A 480 -33.51 14.28 -62.98
CA ILE A 480 -32.99 15.59 -62.56
C ILE A 480 -33.90 16.22 -61.49
N GLU A 481 -35.21 16.17 -61.67
CA GLU A 481 -36.19 16.71 -60.73
C GLU A 481 -36.20 15.93 -59.41
N SER A 482 -36.12 14.59 -59.49
CA SER A 482 -35.95 13.73 -58.31
C SER A 482 -34.66 14.03 -57.56
N ARG A 483 -33.55 14.22 -58.27
CA ARG A 483 -32.26 14.59 -57.66
C ARG A 483 -32.33 15.97 -57.00
N ALA A 484 -32.92 16.96 -57.66
CA ALA A 484 -33.10 18.28 -57.09
C ALA A 484 -33.93 18.25 -55.80
N GLY A 485 -35.04 17.49 -55.78
CA GLY A 485 -35.86 17.31 -54.58
C GLY A 485 -35.14 16.55 -53.45
N LEU A 486 -34.27 15.60 -53.78
CA LEU A 486 -33.42 14.92 -52.79
C LEU A 486 -32.33 15.84 -52.24
N ASP A 487 -31.68 16.65 -53.09
CA ASP A 487 -30.67 17.63 -52.67
C ASP A 487 -31.27 18.70 -51.75
N GLU A 488 -32.49 19.17 -52.05
CA GLU A 488 -33.22 20.12 -51.19
C GLU A 488 -33.57 19.50 -49.83
N ARG A 489 -34.08 18.26 -49.80
CA ARG A 489 -34.30 17.52 -48.55
C ARG A 489 -33.02 17.29 -47.77
N MET A 490 -31.92 16.97 -48.45
CA MET A 490 -30.61 16.82 -47.82
C MET A 490 -30.13 18.13 -47.21
N GLY A 491 -30.36 19.26 -47.89
CA GLY A 491 -30.10 20.60 -47.38
C GLY A 491 -30.91 20.90 -46.11
N GLN A 492 -32.21 20.62 -46.13
CA GLN A 492 -33.10 20.79 -44.97
C GLN A 492 -32.67 19.91 -43.78
N ILE A 493 -32.31 18.65 -44.02
CA ILE A 493 -31.82 17.73 -42.97
C ILE A 493 -30.47 18.21 -42.40
N ARG A 494 -29.55 18.68 -43.25
CA ARG A 494 -28.26 19.24 -42.80
C ARG A 494 -28.45 20.49 -41.95
N GLN A 495 -29.37 21.37 -42.35
CA GLN A 495 -29.72 22.57 -41.59
C GLN A 495 -30.32 22.19 -40.23
N ALA A 496 -31.31 21.29 -40.21
CA ALA A 496 -31.91 20.80 -38.97
C ALA A 496 -30.91 20.10 -38.04
N LEU A 497 -29.94 19.36 -38.60
CA LEU A 497 -28.86 18.73 -37.84
C LEU A 497 -27.89 19.77 -37.26
N ALA A 498 -27.57 20.82 -38.02
CA ALA A 498 -26.73 21.92 -37.54
C ALA A 498 -27.42 22.69 -36.41
N ASP A 499 -28.70 23.00 -36.56
CA ASP A 499 -29.51 23.68 -35.55
C ASP A 499 -29.66 22.81 -34.28
N SER A 500 -29.88 21.51 -34.44
CA SER A 500 -29.94 20.55 -33.31
C SER A 500 -28.60 20.38 -32.61
N ARG A 501 -27.47 20.42 -33.33
CA ARG A 501 -26.13 20.38 -32.73
C ARG A 501 -25.83 21.65 -31.95
N LYS A 502 -26.18 22.81 -32.49
CA LYS A 502 -26.03 24.09 -31.81
C LYS A 502 -26.87 24.14 -30.52
N ALA A 503 -28.13 23.69 -30.57
CA ALA A 503 -28.98 23.58 -29.39
C ALA A 503 -28.41 22.59 -28.35
N ALA A 504 -27.78 21.50 -28.78
CA ALA A 504 -27.12 20.56 -27.89
C ALA A 504 -25.84 21.14 -27.25
N GLU A 505 -25.05 21.91 -27.99
CA GLU A 505 -23.89 22.64 -27.44
C GLU A 505 -24.32 23.72 -26.43
N GLU A 506 -25.34 24.51 -26.75
CA GLU A 506 -25.90 25.51 -25.82
C GLU A 506 -26.47 24.86 -24.54
N ALA A 507 -27.17 23.72 -24.68
CA ALA A 507 -27.65 22.95 -23.53
C ALA A 507 -26.49 22.34 -22.71
N ALA A 508 -25.43 21.86 -23.37
CA ALA A 508 -24.25 21.34 -22.70
C ALA A 508 -23.50 22.43 -21.92
N GLU A 509 -23.37 23.64 -22.48
CA GLU A 509 -22.82 24.80 -21.77
C GLU A 509 -23.68 25.21 -20.57
N GLN A 510 -25.01 25.21 -20.71
CA GLN A 510 -25.92 25.48 -19.59
C GLN A 510 -25.80 24.42 -18.49
N ILE A 511 -25.74 23.13 -18.84
CA ILE A 511 -25.52 22.04 -17.88
C ILE A 511 -24.18 22.21 -17.17
N ASN A 512 -23.13 22.59 -17.89
CA ASN A 512 -21.82 22.76 -17.30
C ASN A 512 -21.78 23.98 -16.36
N ARG A 513 -22.42 25.09 -16.75
CA ARG A 513 -22.57 26.28 -15.89
C ARG A 513 -23.35 25.95 -14.61
N LEU A 514 -24.50 25.28 -14.74
CA LEU A 514 -25.30 24.84 -13.59
C LEU A 514 -24.54 23.84 -12.71
N ARG A 515 -23.71 22.97 -13.28
CA ARG A 515 -22.84 22.07 -12.50
C ARG A 515 -21.80 22.82 -11.69
N VAL A 516 -21.18 23.86 -12.27
CA VAL A 516 -20.23 24.70 -11.55
C VAL A 516 -20.95 25.46 -10.44
N GLU A 517 -22.10 26.08 -10.71
CA GLU A 517 -22.91 26.76 -9.68
C GLU A 517 -23.37 25.81 -8.57
N THR A 518 -23.77 24.58 -8.92
CA THR A 518 -24.15 23.55 -7.94
C THR A 518 -22.93 23.15 -7.10
N GLY A 519 -21.78 22.91 -7.72
CA GLY A 519 -20.54 22.58 -7.02
C GLY A 519 -20.04 23.70 -6.10
N GLU A 520 -20.14 24.97 -6.52
CA GLU A 520 -19.83 26.12 -5.67
C GLU A 520 -20.79 26.21 -4.48
N THR A 521 -22.07 25.89 -4.69
CA THR A 521 -23.08 25.87 -3.63
C THR A 521 -22.85 24.70 -2.66
N ASP A 522 -22.50 23.51 -3.16
CA ASP A 522 -22.19 22.33 -2.35
C ASP A 522 -20.96 22.56 -1.47
N VAL A 523 -19.88 23.11 -2.03
CA VAL A 523 -18.68 23.48 -1.26
C VAL A 523 -19.04 24.51 -0.18
N ARG A 524 -19.91 25.47 -0.48
CA ARG A 524 -20.35 26.48 0.49
C ARG A 524 -21.25 25.89 1.59
N ILE A 525 -22.10 24.92 1.25
CA ILE A 525 -22.90 24.16 2.23
C ILE A 525 -21.96 23.34 3.12
N GLU A 526 -20.97 22.65 2.54
CA GLU A 526 -20.01 21.84 3.27
C GLU A 526 -19.14 22.71 4.20
N GLU A 527 -18.71 23.89 3.75
CA GLU A 527 -18.01 24.88 4.57
C GLU A 527 -18.89 25.39 5.72
N LEU A 528 -20.18 25.66 5.48
CA LEU A 528 -21.14 26.06 6.52
C LEU A 528 -21.42 24.94 7.52
N LEU A 529 -21.60 23.70 7.05
CA LEU A 529 -21.78 22.51 7.90
C LEU A 529 -20.55 22.28 8.76
N ARG A 530 -19.36 22.36 8.18
CA ARG A 530 -18.10 22.23 8.90
C ARG A 530 -17.92 23.35 9.91
N HIS A 531 -18.14 24.60 9.52
CA HIS A 531 -18.03 25.74 10.42
C HIS A 531 -18.99 25.63 11.61
N ALA A 532 -20.21 25.16 11.40
CA ALA A 532 -21.15 24.97 12.49
C ALA A 532 -20.86 23.76 13.38
N SER A 533 -20.36 22.67 12.80
CA SER A 533 -19.90 21.51 13.56
C SER A 533 -18.68 21.88 14.42
N ASP A 534 -17.67 22.52 13.82
CA ASP A 534 -16.38 22.76 14.45
C ASP A 534 -16.40 23.96 15.41
N GLU A 535 -17.04 25.08 15.05
CA GLU A 535 -17.07 26.27 15.91
C GLU A 535 -18.27 26.30 16.87
N LEU A 536 -19.44 25.82 16.44
CA LEU A 536 -20.68 25.92 17.23
C LEU A 536 -21.06 24.60 17.91
N GLY A 537 -20.46 23.46 17.54
CA GLY A 537 -20.77 22.15 18.10
C GLY A 537 -22.19 21.66 17.77
N VAL A 538 -22.82 22.24 16.74
CA VAL A 538 -24.21 21.96 16.35
C VAL A 538 -24.22 21.18 15.04
N ASP A 539 -24.91 20.05 15.03
CA ASP A 539 -25.26 19.34 13.80
C ASP A 539 -26.39 20.12 13.08
N LEU A 540 -25.99 20.96 12.13
CA LEU A 540 -26.91 21.81 11.38
C LEU A 540 -27.95 20.99 10.59
N THR A 541 -27.59 19.78 10.15
CA THR A 541 -28.47 18.86 9.43
C THR A 541 -29.62 18.37 10.30
N ALA A 542 -29.35 18.05 11.57
CA ALA A 542 -30.38 17.69 12.54
C ALA A 542 -31.20 18.91 13.00
N ALA A 543 -30.56 20.06 13.22
CA ALA A 543 -31.22 21.28 13.69
C ALA A 543 -32.15 21.93 12.63
N CYS A 544 -31.82 21.79 11.35
CA CYS A 544 -32.63 22.30 10.23
C CYS A 544 -33.71 21.33 9.74
N ALA A 545 -33.80 20.10 10.28
CA ALA A 545 -34.74 19.08 9.81
C ALA A 545 -36.22 19.53 9.89
N ASP A 546 -36.57 20.32 10.92
CA ASP A 546 -37.92 20.87 11.15
C ASP A 546 -37.99 22.39 10.88
N TYR A 547 -36.97 22.98 10.26
CA TYR A 547 -36.86 24.42 10.08
C TYR A 547 -37.77 24.92 8.95
N GLN A 548 -38.72 25.79 9.28
CA GLN A 548 -39.54 26.51 8.30
C GLN A 548 -38.99 27.92 8.12
N HIS A 549 -38.65 28.28 6.88
CA HIS A 549 -38.12 29.60 6.55
C HIS A 549 -39.23 30.65 6.72
N ASP A 550 -39.02 31.58 7.66
CA ASP A 550 -39.92 32.71 7.91
C ASP A 550 -39.35 33.97 7.25
N ASP A 551 -39.89 34.33 6.09
CA ASP A 551 -39.48 35.52 5.32
C ASP A 551 -39.74 36.85 6.06
N GLN A 552 -40.53 36.84 7.15
CA GLN A 552 -40.80 38.02 7.97
C GLN A 552 -39.80 38.21 9.12
N ARG A 553 -38.87 37.25 9.31
CA ARG A 553 -37.84 37.33 10.35
C ARG A 553 -36.75 38.32 9.94
N ASP A 554 -36.53 39.32 10.78
CA ASP A 554 -35.48 40.33 10.56
C ASP A 554 -34.09 39.73 10.88
N TRP A 555 -33.40 39.25 9.85
CA TRP A 555 -32.07 38.66 9.97
C TRP A 555 -30.99 39.67 10.38
N ASP A 556 -31.18 40.96 10.11
CA ASP A 556 -30.25 42.01 10.54
C ASP A 556 -30.35 42.21 12.06
N ALA A 557 -31.56 42.15 12.62
CA ALA A 557 -31.76 42.17 14.08
C ALA A 557 -31.14 40.94 14.77
N VAL A 558 -31.26 39.76 14.16
CA VAL A 558 -30.64 38.51 14.67
C VAL A 558 -29.10 38.60 14.61
N ALA A 559 -28.54 39.14 13.53
CA ALA A 559 -27.10 39.36 13.41
C ALA A 559 -26.57 40.32 14.49
N ALA A 560 -27.31 41.40 14.79
CA ALA A 560 -26.98 42.33 15.87
C ALA A 560 -27.02 41.66 17.26
N GLU A 561 -28.00 40.77 17.49
CA GLU A 561 -28.10 39.98 18.73
C GLU A 561 -26.93 39.00 18.88
N ILE A 562 -26.55 38.27 17.81
CA ILE A 562 -25.38 37.38 17.79
C ILE A 562 -24.11 38.17 18.13
N GLN A 563 -23.94 39.38 17.59
CA GLN A 563 -22.78 40.21 17.86
C GLN A 563 -22.75 40.69 19.32
N GLN A 564 -23.90 41.05 19.90
CA GLN A 564 -23.99 41.36 21.33
C GLN A 564 -23.69 40.15 22.23
N LEU A 565 -24.17 38.96 21.87
CA LEU A 565 -23.92 37.71 22.60
C LEU A 565 -22.46 37.30 22.51
N ARG A 566 -21.85 37.35 21.32
CA ARG A 566 -20.39 37.14 21.14
C ARG A 566 -19.59 38.12 21.98
N GLY A 567 -19.96 39.41 21.99
CA GLY A 567 -19.32 40.40 22.86
C GLY A 567 -19.57 40.17 24.36
N LYS A 568 -20.66 39.51 24.76
CA LYS A 568 -20.85 39.06 26.16
C LYS A 568 -19.95 37.86 26.49
N ILE A 569 -19.80 36.91 25.57
CA ILE A 569 -18.91 35.74 25.71
C ILE A 569 -17.45 36.19 25.79
N GLU A 570 -17.02 37.09 24.92
CA GLU A 570 -15.65 37.63 24.94
C GLU A 570 -15.35 38.39 26.23
N ARG A 571 -16.35 39.08 26.80
CA ARG A 571 -16.25 39.75 28.12
C ARG A 571 -16.15 38.79 29.30
N LEU A 572 -16.57 37.53 29.17
CA LEU A 572 -16.32 36.51 30.20
C LEU A 572 -14.83 36.15 30.29
N GLY A 573 -14.04 36.47 29.26
CA GLY A 573 -12.61 36.21 29.20
C GLY A 573 -12.29 34.71 29.22
N ASN A 574 -11.06 34.37 29.59
CA ASN A 574 -10.64 32.97 29.72
C ASN A 574 -11.23 32.39 31.01
N VAL A 575 -12.42 31.79 30.92
CA VAL A 575 -13.05 31.09 32.04
C VAL A 575 -12.24 29.84 32.33
N ASN A 576 -11.50 29.84 33.45
CA ASN A 576 -10.70 28.70 33.85
C ASN A 576 -11.60 27.59 34.40
N LEU A 577 -12.00 26.65 33.55
CA LEU A 577 -12.82 25.50 33.94
C LEU A 577 -12.03 24.53 34.84
N ASP A 578 -10.69 24.51 34.73
CA ASP A 578 -9.82 23.75 35.62
C ASP A 578 -9.83 24.32 37.04
N ALA A 579 -10.33 25.55 37.26
CA ALA A 579 -10.43 26.15 38.58
C ALA A 579 -11.37 25.38 39.53
N ILE A 580 -12.36 24.66 39.00
CA ILE A 580 -13.27 23.85 39.82
C ILE A 580 -12.51 22.63 40.37
N THR A 581 -11.80 21.93 39.49
CA THR A 581 -10.95 20.79 39.85
C THR A 581 -9.79 21.23 40.74
N GLU A 582 -9.16 22.36 40.42
CA GLU A 582 -8.07 22.97 41.21
C GLU A 582 -8.58 23.38 42.60
N GLN A 583 -9.81 23.90 42.72
CA GLN A 583 -10.44 24.17 44.01
C GLN A 583 -10.65 22.87 44.80
N GLU A 584 -11.19 21.81 44.18
CA GLU A 584 -11.39 20.52 44.84
C GLU A 584 -10.05 19.91 45.32
N GLU A 585 -9.00 19.97 44.48
CA GLU A 585 -7.65 19.52 44.83
C GLU A 585 -7.03 20.37 45.96
N LEU A 586 -7.20 21.70 45.92
CA LEU A 586 -6.70 22.62 46.94
C LEU A 586 -7.44 22.43 48.27
N GLU A 587 -8.75 22.19 48.26
CA GLU A 587 -9.53 21.90 49.47
C GLU A 587 -9.12 20.56 50.10
N GLN A 588 -8.89 19.52 49.29
CA GLN A 588 -8.36 18.25 49.79
C GLN A 588 -6.95 18.41 50.38
N ARG A 589 -6.10 19.22 49.73
CA ARG A 589 -4.75 19.52 50.20
C ARG A 589 -4.76 20.35 51.49
N GLU A 590 -5.64 21.34 51.60
CA GLU A 590 -5.83 22.14 52.82
C GLU A 590 -6.28 21.25 53.97
N THR A 591 -7.27 20.40 53.75
CA THR A 591 -7.78 19.46 54.75
C THR A 591 -6.68 18.51 55.24
N PHE A 592 -5.87 17.97 54.31
CA PHE A 592 -4.73 17.10 54.62
C PHE A 592 -3.65 17.83 55.43
N LEU A 593 -3.25 19.03 55.00
CA LEU A 593 -2.22 19.81 55.69
C LEU A 593 -2.70 20.29 57.07
N ALA A 594 -3.96 20.68 57.21
CA ALA A 594 -4.56 21.07 58.48
C ALA A 594 -4.65 19.89 59.47
N ALA A 595 -4.83 18.65 58.98
CA ALA A 595 -4.76 17.46 59.80
C ALA A 595 -3.31 17.16 60.26
N GLN A 596 -2.33 17.23 59.34
CA GLN A 596 -0.90 17.07 59.66
C GLN A 596 -0.41 18.13 60.66
N MET A 597 -0.83 19.39 60.51
CA MET A 597 -0.43 20.46 61.42
C MET A 597 -0.97 20.23 62.83
N ARG A 598 -2.24 19.78 62.96
CA ARG A 598 -2.82 19.41 64.25
C ARG A 598 -2.07 18.26 64.93
N ASP A 599 -1.72 17.22 64.17
CA ASP A 599 -0.97 16.06 64.69
C ASP A 599 0.42 16.46 65.21
N ILE A 600 1.11 17.36 64.50
CA ILE A 600 2.40 17.93 64.95
C ILE A 600 2.23 18.79 66.19
N GLU A 601 1.20 19.64 66.26
CA GLU A 601 0.93 20.48 67.43
C GLU A 601 0.62 19.63 68.68
N ASP A 602 -0.16 18.57 68.52
CA ASP A 602 -0.49 17.65 69.61
C ASP A 602 0.73 16.84 70.03
N SER A 603 1.53 16.35 69.08
CA SER A 603 2.82 15.70 69.37
C SER A 603 3.78 16.62 70.12
N ARG A 604 3.83 17.91 69.75
CA ARG A 604 4.64 18.92 70.45
C ARG A 604 4.17 19.11 71.89
N LYS A 605 2.86 19.21 72.12
CA LYS A 605 2.29 19.33 73.47
C LYS A 605 2.62 18.10 74.32
N GLN A 606 2.42 16.90 73.78
CA GLN A 606 2.74 15.65 74.49
C GLN A 606 4.23 15.54 74.84
N LEU A 607 5.11 15.93 73.92
CA LEU A 607 6.55 15.95 74.19
C LEU A 607 6.92 16.97 75.27
N ALA A 608 6.32 18.16 75.25
CA ALA A 608 6.56 19.17 76.28
C ALA A 608 6.11 18.69 77.67
N GLU A 609 4.90 18.11 77.78
CA GLU A 609 4.41 17.52 79.03
C GLU A 609 5.30 16.39 79.54
N LEU A 610 5.82 15.56 78.63
CA LEU A 610 6.74 14.48 78.96
C LEU A 610 8.09 15.01 79.47
N ILE A 611 8.62 16.05 78.83
CA ILE A 611 9.85 16.74 79.27
C ILE A 611 9.65 17.32 80.68
N ASP A 612 8.54 18.01 80.94
CA ASP A 612 8.24 18.59 82.25
C ASP A 612 8.12 17.51 83.34
N LYS A 613 7.54 16.35 83.00
CA LYS A 613 7.45 15.21 83.91
C LYS A 613 8.83 14.58 84.19
N ILE A 614 9.68 14.45 83.19
CA ILE A 614 11.05 13.95 83.36
C ILE A 614 11.87 14.94 84.20
N ASN A 615 11.78 16.24 83.91
CA ASN A 615 12.51 17.28 84.62
C ASN A 615 12.10 17.36 86.10
N SER A 616 10.81 17.29 86.41
CA SER A 616 10.33 17.28 87.81
C SER A 616 10.84 16.05 88.57
N THR A 617 10.70 14.86 87.98
CA THR A 617 11.21 13.61 88.59
C THR A 617 12.74 13.64 88.77
N SER A 618 13.47 14.21 87.81
CA SER A 618 14.93 14.32 87.87
C SER A 618 15.37 15.32 88.92
N ARG A 619 14.67 16.46 89.05
CA ARG A 619 14.91 17.47 90.08
C ARG A 619 14.71 16.90 91.48
N GLU A 620 13.61 16.16 91.70
CA GLU A 620 13.35 15.48 92.98
C GLU A 620 14.50 14.51 93.35
N ARG A 621 14.84 13.60 92.43
CA ARG A 621 15.93 12.61 92.67
C ARG A 621 17.29 13.27 92.88
N PHE A 622 17.59 14.34 92.16
CA PHE A 622 18.84 15.07 92.34
C PHE A 622 18.90 15.70 93.72
N ILE A 623 17.86 16.40 94.17
CA ILE A 623 17.83 17.07 95.49
C ILE A 623 17.97 16.04 96.61
N GLU A 624 17.26 14.91 96.52
CA GLU A 624 17.37 13.81 97.48
C GLU A 624 18.82 13.29 97.57
N THR A 625 19.43 12.99 96.41
CA THR A 625 20.80 12.46 96.36
C THR A 625 21.84 13.49 96.80
N PHE A 626 21.69 14.74 96.37
CA PHE A 626 22.59 15.84 96.73
C PHE A 626 22.58 16.10 98.23
N THR A 627 21.40 16.12 98.86
CA THR A 627 21.26 16.29 100.31
C THR A 627 21.93 15.14 101.06
N ALA A 628 21.72 13.90 100.62
CA ALA A 628 22.35 12.73 101.23
C ALA A 628 23.89 12.77 101.13
N VAL A 629 24.44 13.12 99.96
CA VAL A 629 25.89 13.29 99.77
C VAL A 629 26.43 14.44 100.61
N ARG A 630 25.69 15.56 100.72
CA ARG A 630 26.08 16.74 101.51
C ARG A 630 26.22 16.42 103.00
N GLU A 631 25.23 15.74 103.58
CA GLU A 631 25.27 15.31 104.99
C GLU A 631 26.44 14.36 105.25
N GLN A 632 26.65 13.42 104.32
CA GLN A 632 27.72 12.45 104.45
C GLN A 632 29.10 13.08 104.29
N PHE A 633 29.24 14.09 103.43
CA PHE A 633 30.45 14.88 103.24
C PHE A 633 30.83 15.66 104.49
N GLN A 634 29.88 16.32 105.13
CA GLN A 634 30.10 17.00 106.41
C GLN A 634 30.64 16.04 107.49
N SER A 635 30.09 14.83 107.54
CA SER A 635 30.49 13.80 108.50
C SER A 635 31.89 13.24 108.23
N ILE A 636 32.16 12.79 106.99
CA ILE A 636 33.44 12.19 106.60
C ILE A 636 34.58 13.20 106.64
N PHE A 637 34.34 14.44 106.19
CA PHE A 637 35.35 15.49 106.25
C PHE A 637 35.79 15.74 107.70
N ARG A 638 34.84 15.83 108.64
CA ARG A 638 35.16 16.07 110.05
C ARG A 638 35.98 14.93 110.67
N LYS A 639 35.75 13.69 110.24
CA LYS A 639 36.54 12.52 110.65
C LYS A 639 37.97 12.56 110.09
N LEU A 640 38.12 12.79 108.77
CA LEU A 640 39.43 12.84 108.10
C LEU A 640 40.34 13.94 108.63
N PHE A 641 39.80 15.10 109.00
CA PHE A 641 40.58 16.25 109.49
C PHE A 641 40.67 16.32 111.03
N GLY A 642 40.00 15.42 111.77
CA GLY A 642 39.92 15.47 113.23
C GLY A 642 39.23 16.73 113.79
N GLY A 643 38.41 17.39 112.96
CA GLY A 643 37.84 18.71 113.22
C GLY A 643 37.55 19.47 111.92
N GLY A 644 37.09 20.73 112.01
CA GLY A 644 36.75 21.55 110.84
C GLY A 644 35.30 21.39 110.36
N ARG A 645 34.96 22.07 109.25
CA ARG A 645 33.65 22.02 108.59
C ARG A 645 33.84 22.09 107.07
N ALA A 646 33.14 21.26 106.31
CA ALA A 646 33.07 21.40 104.86
C ALA A 646 31.63 21.22 104.40
N ASP A 647 31.28 21.82 103.27
CA ASP A 647 29.93 21.76 102.72
C ASP A 647 29.96 21.81 101.20
N ILE A 648 28.89 21.32 100.58
CA ILE A 648 28.68 21.44 99.13
C ILE A 648 27.44 22.31 98.90
N ILE A 649 27.58 23.31 98.02
CA ILE A 649 26.55 24.31 97.74
C ILE A 649 26.28 24.34 96.23
N LEU A 650 25.00 24.42 95.86
CA LEU A 650 24.58 24.65 94.49
C LEU A 650 24.78 26.12 94.12
N THR A 651 25.41 26.40 92.99
CA THR A 651 25.66 27.77 92.53
C THR A 651 24.36 28.50 92.16
N ASP A 652 23.39 27.75 91.62
CA ASP A 652 22.04 28.20 91.33
C ASP A 652 21.02 27.23 91.98
N PRO A 653 20.35 27.64 93.07
CA PRO A 653 19.32 26.83 93.71
C PRO A 653 18.00 26.70 92.93
N ASP A 654 17.72 27.57 91.97
CA ASP A 654 16.44 27.61 91.25
C ASP A 654 16.41 26.65 90.05
N ASP A 655 17.58 26.44 89.43
CA ASP A 655 17.79 25.45 88.36
C ASP A 655 18.80 24.37 88.74
N VAL A 656 18.34 23.47 89.59
CA VAL A 656 19.15 22.39 90.17
C VAL A 656 19.78 21.44 89.13
N LEU A 657 19.18 21.27 87.95
CA LEU A 657 19.67 20.31 86.94
C LEU A 657 20.87 20.82 86.14
N GLU A 658 20.95 22.13 85.90
CA GLU A 658 22.06 22.79 85.20
C GLU A 658 23.02 23.51 86.18
N SER A 659 22.74 23.44 87.49
CA SER A 659 23.53 24.06 88.54
C SER A 659 24.91 23.43 88.70
N GLY A 660 25.93 24.26 88.86
CA GLY A 660 27.25 23.85 89.33
C GLY A 660 27.26 23.53 90.83
N ILE A 661 28.18 22.65 91.26
CA ILE A 661 28.41 22.34 92.67
C ILE A 661 29.74 22.97 93.10
N ASP A 662 29.69 23.90 94.06
CA ASP A 662 30.90 24.46 94.68
C ASP A 662 31.18 23.78 96.03
N ILE A 663 32.45 23.56 96.32
CA ILE A 663 32.91 22.85 97.51
C ILE A 663 33.62 23.85 98.41
N ILE A 664 33.03 24.10 99.57
CA ILE A 664 33.61 24.97 100.58
C ILE A 664 34.15 24.15 101.74
N ALA A 665 35.39 24.38 102.13
CA ALA A 665 36.02 23.65 103.21
C ALA A 665 36.74 24.58 104.19
N ARG A 666 36.65 24.23 105.46
CA ARG A 666 37.30 24.89 106.59
C ARG A 666 38.07 23.84 107.40
N PRO A 667 39.35 23.61 107.08
CA PRO A 667 40.23 22.80 107.92
C PRO A 667 40.36 23.39 109.33
N PRO A 668 40.70 22.58 110.35
CA PRO A 668 40.86 23.05 111.74
C PRO A 668 41.89 24.19 111.82
N GLY A 669 41.49 25.32 112.41
CA GLY A 669 42.34 26.50 112.59
C GLY A 669 42.41 27.49 111.41
N LYS A 670 41.72 27.24 110.28
CA LYS A 670 41.67 28.15 109.11
C LYS A 670 40.27 28.72 108.86
N GLU A 671 40.19 29.71 107.98
CA GLU A 671 38.93 30.27 107.44
C GLU A 671 38.35 29.39 106.33
N LEU A 672 37.07 29.59 106.03
CA LEU A 672 36.33 28.86 105.01
C LEU A 672 36.76 29.34 103.61
N ARG A 673 37.23 28.43 102.77
CA ARG A 673 37.74 28.73 101.42
C ARG A 673 37.21 27.70 100.40
N SER A 674 37.09 28.10 99.14
CA SER A 674 36.80 27.17 98.04
C SER A 674 37.97 26.20 97.82
N ILE A 675 37.68 24.98 97.35
CA ILE A 675 38.65 23.89 97.16
C ILE A 675 39.89 24.29 96.34
N THR A 676 39.75 25.21 95.39
CA THR A 676 40.84 25.69 94.53
C THR A 676 41.92 26.46 95.30
N LEU A 677 41.59 27.01 96.48
CA LEU A 677 42.46 27.84 97.31
C LEU A 677 43.10 27.07 98.50
N LEU A 678 42.95 25.74 98.55
CA LEU A 678 43.53 24.87 99.58
C LEU A 678 44.94 24.41 99.22
N SER A 679 45.75 24.04 100.22
CA SER A 679 47.07 23.44 99.99
C SER A 679 46.95 22.04 99.35
N GLY A 680 48.00 21.53 98.68
CA GLY A 680 47.95 20.26 97.93
C GLY A 680 47.47 19.06 98.76
N GLY A 681 47.95 18.91 100.01
CA GLY A 681 47.47 17.87 100.92
C GLY A 681 46.02 18.07 101.38
N GLU A 682 45.63 19.31 101.69
CA GLU A 682 44.26 19.64 102.09
C GLU A 682 43.25 19.45 100.95
N LYS A 683 43.63 19.79 99.72
CA LYS A 683 42.84 19.56 98.52
C LYS A 683 42.61 18.07 98.30
N THR A 684 43.68 17.27 98.38
CA THR A 684 43.61 15.81 98.25
C THR A 684 42.67 15.20 99.30
N MET A 685 42.83 15.56 100.57
CA MET A 685 41.97 15.08 101.66
C MET A 685 40.50 15.52 101.50
N THR A 686 40.26 16.75 101.04
CA THR A 686 38.89 17.25 100.79
C THR A 686 38.24 16.50 99.63
N THR A 687 38.97 16.24 98.55
CA THR A 687 38.50 15.45 97.40
C THR A 687 38.23 14.00 97.81
N VAL A 688 39.14 13.38 98.57
CA VAL A 688 38.99 12.03 99.11
C VAL A 688 37.73 11.96 100.00
N ALA A 689 37.52 12.94 100.88
CA ALA A 689 36.30 13.02 101.69
C ALA A 689 35.03 13.07 100.84
N LEU A 690 35.02 13.84 99.74
CA LEU A 690 33.88 13.93 98.83
C LEU A 690 33.62 12.60 98.10
N VAL A 691 34.68 11.97 97.57
CA VAL A 691 34.59 10.67 96.90
C VAL A 691 34.02 9.62 97.84
N PHE A 692 34.53 9.51 99.07
CA PHE A 692 33.99 8.58 100.07
C PHE A 692 32.55 8.90 100.48
N SER A 693 32.12 10.15 100.37
CA SER A 693 30.75 10.55 100.70
C SER A 693 29.74 10.16 99.63
N ILE A 694 30.14 10.32 98.36
CA ILE A 694 29.41 9.78 97.22
C ILE A 694 29.34 8.26 97.33
N PHE A 695 30.49 7.63 97.61
CA PHE A 695 30.61 6.19 97.73
C PHE A 695 29.75 5.62 98.87
N ARG A 696 29.66 6.31 100.02
CA ARG A 696 28.78 5.89 101.11
C ARG A 696 27.31 6.07 100.80
N THR A 697 26.94 7.10 100.04
CA THR A 697 25.55 7.33 99.63
C THR A 697 25.09 6.27 98.62
N LYS A 698 26.02 5.75 97.80
CA LYS A 698 25.77 4.68 96.84
C LYS A 698 26.95 3.68 96.83
N PRO A 699 26.97 2.68 97.73
CA PRO A 699 28.10 1.77 97.88
C PRO A 699 28.31 1.00 96.58
N SER A 700 29.54 1.05 96.06
CA SER A 700 29.93 0.23 94.92
C SER A 700 30.59 -1.06 95.42
N PRO A 701 30.44 -2.18 94.70
CA PRO A 701 30.93 -3.49 95.16
C PRO A 701 32.45 -3.57 95.36
N PHE A 702 33.23 -2.75 94.62
CA PHE A 702 34.67 -2.62 94.79
C PHE A 702 35.10 -1.16 94.60
N CYS A 703 36.22 -0.78 95.23
CA CYS A 703 36.87 0.52 95.10
C CYS A 703 38.37 0.30 94.84
N MET A 704 38.91 0.92 93.80
CA MET A 704 40.35 0.88 93.50
C MET A 704 40.94 2.27 93.71
N LEU A 705 41.93 2.38 94.58
CA LEU A 705 42.62 3.62 94.90
C LEU A 705 44.09 3.48 94.49
N ASP A 706 44.54 4.37 93.61
CA ASP A 706 45.91 4.37 93.09
C ASP A 706 46.67 5.59 93.61
N GLU A 707 47.70 5.35 94.42
CA GLU A 707 48.63 6.34 95.01
C GLU A 707 47.98 7.55 95.70
N VAL A 708 46.75 7.39 96.21
CA VAL A 708 45.97 8.48 96.83
C VAL A 708 46.63 9.03 98.09
N ASP A 709 47.47 8.23 98.74
CA ASP A 709 48.20 8.55 99.96
C ASP A 709 49.58 9.19 99.74
N ALA A 710 50.02 9.34 98.49
CA ALA A 710 51.32 9.93 98.15
C ALA A 710 51.45 11.41 98.57
N ALA A 711 50.32 12.13 98.60
CA ALA A 711 50.26 13.56 98.96
C ALA A 711 49.90 13.80 100.44
N LEU A 712 49.78 12.74 101.26
CA LEU A 712 49.36 12.81 102.65
C LEU A 712 50.58 12.68 103.59
N ASP A 713 50.57 13.44 104.69
CA ASP A 713 51.56 13.27 105.76
C ASP A 713 51.24 12.05 106.64
N GLU A 714 52.17 11.66 107.53
CA GLU A 714 52.01 10.47 108.36
C GLU A 714 50.75 10.46 109.24
N ALA A 715 50.32 11.64 109.72
CA ALA A 715 49.16 11.78 110.59
C ALA A 715 47.83 11.70 109.81
N ASN A 716 47.79 12.25 108.59
CA ASN A 716 46.61 12.15 107.72
C ASN A 716 46.48 10.76 107.08
N ASN A 717 47.60 10.05 106.84
CA ASN A 717 47.58 8.66 106.38
C ASN A 717 46.92 7.71 107.38
N GLU A 718 47.15 7.87 108.68
CA GLU A 718 46.43 7.07 109.70
C GLU A 718 44.92 7.32 109.69
N ARG A 719 44.49 8.57 109.52
CA ARG A 719 43.06 8.93 109.48
C ARG A 719 42.39 8.42 108.19
N PHE A 720 43.10 8.47 107.07
CA PHE A 720 42.65 7.89 105.82
C PHE A 720 42.43 6.37 105.98
N ASN A 721 43.39 5.67 106.56
CA ASN A 721 43.30 4.22 106.82
C ASN A 721 42.11 3.86 107.71
N GLN A 722 41.87 4.62 108.79
CA GLN A 722 40.71 4.40 109.67
C GLN A 722 39.37 4.55 108.93
N ILE A 723 39.27 5.49 108.00
CA ILE A 723 38.05 5.63 107.19
C ILE A 723 37.91 4.46 106.21
N VAL A 724 38.99 4.01 105.57
CA VAL A 724 38.96 2.84 104.69
C VAL A 724 38.46 1.61 105.44
N GLU A 725 38.93 1.38 106.67
CA GLU A 725 38.49 0.28 107.53
C GLU A 725 36.97 0.32 107.81
N GLU A 726 36.38 1.51 108.01
CA GLU A 726 34.92 1.65 108.20
C GLU A 726 34.09 1.17 106.99
N PHE A 727 34.69 1.08 105.80
CA PHE A 727 34.01 0.65 104.57
C PHE A 727 34.24 -0.82 104.19
N LEU A 728 35.13 -1.54 104.89
CA LEU A 728 35.47 -2.95 104.59
C LEU A 728 34.26 -3.89 104.72
N ASP A 729 33.28 -3.56 105.57
CA ASP A 729 32.04 -4.34 105.74
C ASP A 729 31.12 -4.30 104.52
N GLN A 730 31.25 -3.27 103.67
CA GLN A 730 30.30 -2.99 102.57
C GLN A 730 30.93 -3.08 101.18
N SER A 731 32.25 -2.89 101.06
CA SER A 731 32.94 -2.79 99.78
C SER A 731 34.36 -3.36 99.84
N GLN A 732 34.81 -3.96 98.75
CA GLN A 732 36.19 -4.45 98.62
C GLN A 732 37.14 -3.32 98.19
N PHE A 733 38.25 -3.13 98.91
CA PHE A 733 39.26 -2.11 98.58
C PHE A 733 40.51 -2.74 97.95
N ILE A 734 40.94 -2.18 96.82
CA ILE A 734 42.22 -2.48 96.17
C ILE A 734 43.04 -1.18 96.21
N ILE A 735 44.08 -1.14 97.04
CA ILE A 735 44.90 0.06 97.22
C ILE A 735 46.30 -0.19 96.66
N ILE A 736 46.72 0.66 95.72
CA ILE A 736 48.08 0.70 95.19
C ILE A 736 48.80 1.84 95.93
N THR A 737 49.85 1.51 96.68
CA THR A 737 50.54 2.46 97.55
C THR A 737 52.00 2.08 97.76
N HIS A 738 52.85 3.08 98.03
CA HIS A 738 54.21 2.92 98.56
C HIS A 738 54.31 3.27 100.06
N SER A 739 53.23 3.73 100.69
CA SER A 739 53.17 4.12 102.09
C SER A 739 53.15 2.88 103.00
N LYS A 740 54.19 2.76 103.83
CA LYS A 740 54.29 1.65 104.79
C LYS A 740 53.11 1.60 105.78
N ARG A 741 52.46 2.73 106.08
CA ARG A 741 51.31 2.76 107.01
C ARG A 741 50.02 2.24 106.36
N THR A 742 49.79 2.56 105.09
CA THR A 742 48.65 2.06 104.31
C THR A 742 48.79 0.57 103.98
N MET A 743 50.02 0.08 103.84
CA MET A 743 50.31 -1.35 103.70
C MET A 743 49.91 -2.18 104.92
N VAL A 744 49.86 -1.59 106.13
CA VAL A 744 49.56 -2.32 107.37
C VAL A 744 48.08 -2.73 107.48
N ILE A 745 47.16 -1.97 106.89
CA ILE A 745 45.73 -2.27 106.94
C ILE A 745 45.26 -3.30 105.92
N GLY A 746 46.14 -3.77 105.04
CA GLY A 746 45.80 -4.71 103.98
C GLY A 746 45.87 -6.17 104.44
N ASP A 747 44.79 -6.94 104.23
CA ASP A 747 44.77 -8.39 104.49
C ASP A 747 45.76 -9.17 103.59
N VAL A 748 45.90 -8.71 102.34
CA VAL A 748 46.74 -9.32 101.30
C VAL A 748 47.52 -8.25 100.56
N LEU A 749 48.85 -8.38 100.52
CA LEU A 749 49.71 -7.49 99.74
C LEU A 749 50.16 -8.19 98.46
N TYR A 750 49.99 -7.51 97.34
CA TYR A 750 50.56 -7.90 96.05
C TYR A 750 51.72 -6.97 95.71
N GLY A 751 52.95 -7.50 95.72
CA GLY A 751 54.13 -6.81 95.24
C GLY A 751 54.36 -7.09 93.76
N VAL A 752 54.68 -6.06 92.98
CA VAL A 752 55.13 -6.21 91.59
C VAL A 752 56.64 -6.02 91.57
N THR A 753 57.38 -7.04 91.12
CA THR A 753 58.85 -6.99 90.99
C THR A 753 59.27 -7.22 89.54
N MET A 754 60.37 -6.60 89.13
CA MET A 754 60.99 -6.81 87.83
C MET A 754 62.30 -7.57 88.03
N GLN A 755 62.27 -8.89 87.83
CA GLN A 755 63.49 -9.72 87.86
C GLN A 755 64.29 -9.60 86.56
N GLU A 756 63.62 -9.31 85.44
CA GLU A 756 64.19 -9.04 84.12
C GLU A 756 63.65 -7.70 83.59
N ALA A 757 64.47 -6.95 82.85
CA ALA A 757 64.09 -5.63 82.35
C ALA A 757 62.86 -5.74 81.40
N GLY A 758 61.75 -5.13 81.80
CA GLY A 758 60.52 -5.07 80.99
C GLY A 758 59.50 -6.18 81.22
N VAL A 759 59.76 -7.15 82.12
CA VAL A 759 58.78 -8.19 82.50
C VAL A 759 58.44 -8.10 83.99
N SER A 760 57.22 -7.67 84.30
CA SER A 760 56.70 -7.58 85.67
C SER A 760 56.19 -8.93 86.16
N ARG A 761 56.68 -9.41 87.30
CA ARG A 761 56.19 -10.61 88.00
C ARG A 761 55.50 -10.23 89.31
N ARG A 762 54.37 -10.86 89.60
CA ARG A 762 53.61 -10.66 90.83
C ARG A 762 54.09 -11.58 91.94
N VAL A 763 54.32 -11.02 93.13
CA VAL A 763 54.57 -11.71 94.40
C VAL A 763 53.43 -11.35 95.35
N SER A 764 52.96 -12.27 96.19
CA SER A 764 51.88 -12.00 97.14
C SER A 764 52.25 -12.45 98.55
N VAL A 765 51.92 -11.64 99.56
CA VAL A 765 52.11 -11.93 100.98
C VAL A 765 50.77 -11.72 101.71
N ARG A 766 50.33 -12.67 102.54
CA ARG A 766 49.17 -12.51 103.43
C ARG A 766 49.66 -12.31 104.86
N PHE A 767 49.14 -11.30 105.55
CA PHE A 767 49.61 -10.94 106.89
C PHE A 767 49.14 -11.89 108.00
N ASP A 768 48.15 -12.75 107.74
CA ASP A 768 47.61 -13.71 108.71
C ASP A 768 48.43 -15.01 108.90
N GLN A 769 49.55 -15.19 108.20
CA GLN A 769 50.42 -16.38 108.36
C GLN A 769 51.91 -16.05 108.63
N ALA A 770 52.29 -14.77 108.62
CA ALA A 770 53.68 -14.34 108.86
C ALA A 770 54.06 -14.20 110.34
N ALA A 771 53.09 -14.27 111.28
CA ALA A 771 53.37 -14.41 112.71
C ALA A 771 53.65 -15.86 113.14
N ALA A 772 53.44 -16.86 112.26
CA ALA A 772 53.65 -18.28 112.54
C ALA A 772 54.80 -18.93 111.73
N MET A 773 55.40 -18.23 110.75
CA MET A 773 56.47 -18.75 109.88
C MET A 773 57.87 -18.17 110.17
N VAL A 774 58.09 -17.55 111.34
CA VAL A 774 59.44 -17.17 111.81
C VAL A 774 60.02 -18.22 112.79
N ASP A 775 59.25 -19.28 113.12
CA ASP A 775 59.65 -20.29 114.12
C ASP A 775 59.72 -21.74 113.57
N GLN A 776 59.68 -21.96 112.26
CA GLN A 776 59.70 -23.33 111.68
C GLN A 776 60.67 -23.58 110.52
N ASP A 777 61.43 -22.57 110.03
CA ASP A 777 62.47 -22.75 109.00
C ASP A 777 63.87 -23.03 109.56
N ALA A 778 63.98 -23.48 110.82
CA ALA A 778 65.21 -24.03 111.39
C ALA A 778 65.29 -25.57 111.34
N ASP A 779 64.20 -26.28 111.04
CA ASP A 779 64.13 -27.74 111.11
C ASP A 779 63.51 -28.36 109.84
N ARG A 780 64.24 -28.29 108.71
CA ARG A 780 64.21 -29.29 107.61
C ARG A 780 65.15 -28.91 106.45
N ALA A 781 66.43 -28.74 106.79
CA ALA A 781 67.53 -29.01 105.87
C ALA A 781 68.21 -30.30 106.34
N THR A 782 67.65 -31.45 105.99
CA THR A 782 68.33 -32.74 106.10
C THR A 782 67.69 -33.74 105.14
N GLU A 783 68.49 -34.15 104.16
CA GLU A 783 68.39 -35.40 103.39
C GLU A 783 67.27 -35.52 102.33
N ALA A 784 67.63 -35.08 101.12
CA ALA A 784 67.43 -35.88 99.92
C ALA A 784 68.79 -36.01 99.20
N ASP A 785 69.53 -37.06 99.56
CA ASP A 785 70.61 -37.64 98.76
C ASP A 785 70.05 -38.85 97.99
N SER A 786 70.61 -39.08 96.80
CA SER A 786 70.51 -40.25 95.92
C SER A 786 69.26 -40.46 95.03
N ALA A 787 69.40 -40.01 93.78
CA ALA A 787 68.83 -40.65 92.59
C ALA A 787 69.86 -41.65 92.01
N PRO A 788 69.46 -42.80 91.42
CA PRO A 788 70.39 -43.71 90.77
C PRO A 788 70.56 -43.44 89.27
N VAL A 789 71.76 -43.76 88.80
CA VAL A 789 72.36 -43.50 87.49
C VAL A 789 72.04 -44.60 86.46
N ALA A 790 71.80 -44.17 85.22
CA ALA A 790 72.16 -44.85 83.96
C ALA A 790 72.39 -43.74 82.89
N ALA A 791 73.58 -43.16 82.70
CA ALA A 791 74.76 -43.58 81.91
C ALA A 791 74.44 -43.80 80.40
N ALA A 792 75.11 -43.19 79.40
CA ALA A 792 76.37 -42.44 79.30
C ALA A 792 76.47 -41.67 77.96
N GLY A 793 77.32 -40.63 77.89
CA GLY A 793 78.03 -40.21 76.67
C GLY A 793 77.67 -38.85 76.06
N ASP A 794 78.60 -37.89 76.23
CA ASP A 794 78.77 -36.54 75.64
C ASP A 794 77.79 -35.40 75.97
#